data_AF-A0A5W8NY51-F1
#
_entry.id   AF-A0A5W8NY51-F1
#
_cell.length_a   1.000
_cell.length_b   1.000
_cell.length_c   1.000
_cell.angle_alpha   90.00
_cell.angle_beta   90.00
_cell.angle_gamma   90.00
#
_symmetry.space_group_name_H-M   'P 1'
#
loop_
_entity.id
_entity.type
_entity.pdbx_description
1 polymer ?
#
loop_
_entity_poly.entity_id
_entity_poly.type
_entity_poly.pdbx_seq_one_letter_code
_entity_poly.pdbx_strand_id
1 'polypeptide(L)'
;MKELVQILKNTRQHLMTGVSHMIPFVVAGGILLAVSVMLYGKGAVPDAATDPNLKKLFDIGVAGLTLMVPFLAAYIGYSIAERSALAPCAIGAWVGNSFGAGFFGALIAGLIGGIVVHYLKKIPVHKVLRSVMPIFVIPIVGTFITAGIMMWGLGEPIGALTSSLTQWLQGMQQGSIVLLAVIMGLMLAFDMGGPVNKVAYAFMLICVAQGVYTVVAIAAVSICVPPLGLGLATLIGRKNFSVEEREAGKAALVMGCPDARRRQELLTIAANSRHNAQHKPQTFWQACQLFWYMNIILQYESNASSLSLGRFDQYMLPFYQTSLTQGDDPAFLKELLESLWVKCNDIVLLRSTSSARYFAGFPTGYTALLGGLTESGRSAVNVLSFLCLDAYQSVQLPQPNLGVRTNALIDTPFLLKTAETIRLGTGIPQIFNDEVVVPAFLNRGVSLEDARDYAVVGCVELSIPGRTYGLHDIAMFNLLKVMEISLYENEGNDTLTYEALLAHIRAKISHYITLMVEGSNICDIGHRDWAPVPLLSSFISDCLEKGRDITDGGARYNFSGVQGIGIANLSDSLHALNGLVFDQQRLSFDALLSILKNNFATPEGEKIRARLINRFEKYGNDIDNVDNISAELLRYYCKEVEKYQNPRGGQFTPGSYTVSAHVPLGAVVGATPDGRFAGEQLADGGLSPMLGQDMQGPTAVLKSVSKLDNTLLSNGTLLNVKFTPATLEGEAGLRKLADFLRAFTQLKLQHIQFNVVNADTLREAQLRPQDFAGLVVRVAGYSAFFVELSKEIQDDIIRRTAHQL
;
A
#
# COMPACT_ATOMS: atom_id res chain seq x y z
N MET A 1 33.86 -19.54 -58.08
CA MET A 1 32.54 -19.90 -57.50
C MET A 1 32.64 -20.86 -56.30
N LYS A 2 33.33 -22.01 -56.39
CA LYS A 2 33.42 -22.99 -55.26
C LYS A 2 33.95 -22.39 -53.94
N GLU A 3 34.94 -21.52 -54.00
CA GLU A 3 35.54 -20.89 -52.81
C GLU A 3 34.64 -19.83 -52.17
N LEU A 4 33.96 -19.01 -52.97
CA LEU A 4 32.95 -18.07 -52.47
C LEU A 4 31.82 -18.82 -51.77
N VAL A 5 31.36 -19.94 -52.36
CA VAL A 5 30.36 -20.82 -51.74
C VAL A 5 30.88 -21.38 -50.41
N GLN A 6 32.17 -21.70 -50.29
CA GLN A 6 32.76 -22.19 -49.04
C GLN A 6 32.83 -21.10 -47.95
N ILE A 7 33.21 -19.88 -48.31
CA ILE A 7 33.20 -18.72 -47.40
C ILE A 7 31.76 -18.48 -46.91
N LEU A 8 30.78 -18.49 -47.82
CA LEU A 8 29.37 -18.30 -47.48
C LEU A 8 28.80 -19.44 -46.62
N LYS A 9 29.21 -20.69 -46.84
CA LYS A 9 28.84 -21.83 -45.97
C LYS A 9 29.37 -21.66 -44.54
N ASN A 10 30.52 -21.01 -44.38
CA ASN A 10 31.15 -20.78 -43.08
C ASN A 10 30.77 -19.44 -42.43
N THR A 11 29.77 -18.72 -42.96
CA THR A 11 29.33 -17.41 -42.46
C THR A 11 29.09 -17.41 -40.94
N ARG A 12 28.44 -18.45 -40.39
CA ARG A 12 28.22 -18.56 -38.94
C ARG A 12 29.53 -18.48 -38.15
N GLN A 13 30.57 -19.18 -38.57
CA GLN A 13 31.86 -19.18 -37.89
C GLN A 13 32.53 -17.79 -37.99
N HIS A 14 32.46 -17.16 -39.15
CA HIS A 14 33.00 -15.81 -39.36
C HIS A 14 32.31 -14.77 -38.46
N LEU A 15 30.99 -14.82 -38.37
CA LEU A 15 30.20 -13.95 -37.48
C LEU A 15 30.52 -14.19 -36.00
N MET A 16 30.57 -15.46 -35.57
CA MET A 16 30.90 -15.79 -34.16
C MET A 16 32.33 -15.40 -33.78
N THR A 17 33.26 -15.44 -34.74
CA THR A 17 34.63 -14.96 -34.54
C THR A 17 34.63 -13.46 -34.30
N GLY A 18 33.89 -12.70 -35.11
CA GLY A 18 33.67 -11.26 -34.89
C GLY A 18 33.10 -10.95 -33.51
N VAL A 19 31.98 -11.59 -33.14
CA VAL A 19 31.33 -11.38 -31.84
C VAL A 19 32.28 -11.69 -30.68
N SER A 20 33.01 -12.81 -30.74
CA SER A 20 33.89 -13.22 -29.64
C SER A 20 35.03 -12.23 -29.38
N HIS A 21 35.58 -11.63 -30.44
CA HIS A 21 36.68 -10.66 -30.32
C HIS A 21 36.20 -9.23 -30.04
N MET A 22 34.91 -8.96 -30.23
CA MET A 22 34.25 -7.71 -29.83
C MET A 22 33.99 -7.66 -28.32
N ILE A 23 33.66 -8.79 -27.68
CA ILE A 23 33.26 -8.85 -26.26
C ILE A 23 34.22 -8.11 -25.31
N PRO A 24 35.57 -8.26 -25.39
CA PRO A 24 36.47 -7.56 -24.48
C PRO A 24 36.35 -6.03 -24.52
N PHE A 25 36.08 -5.44 -25.70
CA PHE A 25 35.87 -4.00 -25.85
C PHE A 25 34.57 -3.56 -25.19
N VAL A 26 33.54 -4.39 -25.26
CA VAL A 26 32.25 -4.12 -24.65
C VAL A 26 32.28 -4.30 -23.15
N VAL A 27 32.97 -5.32 -22.64
CA VAL A 27 33.17 -5.52 -21.20
C VAL A 27 33.93 -4.34 -20.61
N ALA A 28 35.04 -3.94 -21.23
CA ALA A 28 35.80 -2.77 -20.78
C ALA A 28 34.97 -1.48 -20.88
N GLY A 29 34.32 -1.22 -22.03
CA GLY A 29 33.54 -0.02 -22.27
C GLY A 29 32.31 0.08 -21.37
N GLY A 30 31.50 -0.98 -21.33
CA GLY A 30 30.27 -1.05 -20.57
C GLY A 30 30.49 -1.00 -19.06
N ILE A 31 31.48 -1.72 -18.52
CA ILE A 31 31.77 -1.70 -17.07
C ILE A 31 32.31 -0.33 -16.66
N LEU A 32 33.25 0.26 -17.40
CA LEU A 32 33.80 1.57 -17.04
C LEU A 32 32.74 2.68 -17.12
N LEU A 33 31.86 2.61 -18.13
CA LEU A 33 30.70 3.49 -18.25
C LEU A 33 29.75 3.31 -17.05
N ALA A 34 29.37 2.06 -16.74
CA ALA A 34 28.46 1.76 -15.65
C ALA A 34 29.03 2.17 -14.29
N VAL A 35 30.30 1.90 -14.03
CA VAL A 35 31.00 2.33 -12.81
C VAL A 35 31.01 3.85 -12.70
N SER A 36 31.23 4.56 -13.81
CA SER A 36 31.15 6.03 -13.81
C SER A 36 29.76 6.56 -13.42
N VAL A 37 28.69 6.02 -14.04
CA VAL A 37 27.31 6.42 -13.72
C VAL A 37 26.92 6.01 -12.29
N MET A 38 27.38 4.83 -11.84
CA MET A 38 27.17 4.34 -10.48
C MET A 38 27.81 5.26 -9.44
N LEU A 39 29.07 5.67 -9.67
CA LEU A 39 29.77 6.59 -8.78
C LEU A 39 29.21 8.01 -8.86
N TYR A 40 28.53 8.38 -9.95
CA TYR A 40 27.84 9.67 -10.08
C TYR A 40 26.51 9.73 -9.30
N GLY A 41 25.88 8.58 -9.03
CA GLY A 41 24.71 8.46 -8.15
C GLY A 41 23.38 9.03 -8.70
N LYS A 42 23.37 9.66 -9.88
CA LYS A 42 22.18 10.33 -10.46
C LYS A 42 21.55 9.63 -11.66
N GLY A 43 21.96 8.40 -11.99
CA GLY A 43 21.41 7.64 -13.13
C GLY A 43 21.51 8.37 -14.48
N ALA A 44 22.48 9.28 -14.62
CA ALA A 44 22.67 10.13 -15.79
C ALA A 44 24.16 10.22 -16.15
N VAL A 45 24.46 10.78 -17.33
CA VAL A 45 25.84 11.08 -17.72
C VAL A 45 26.44 12.07 -16.70
N PRO A 46 27.63 11.79 -16.14
CA PRO A 46 28.28 12.72 -15.21
C PRO A 46 28.49 14.09 -15.86
N ASP A 47 28.12 15.17 -15.16
CA ASP A 47 28.35 16.50 -15.69
C ASP A 47 29.85 16.82 -15.63
N ALA A 48 30.41 17.28 -16.75
CA ALA A 48 31.81 17.70 -16.82
C ALA A 48 32.11 18.88 -15.88
N ALA A 49 31.11 19.69 -15.57
CA ALA A 49 31.24 20.85 -14.67
C ALA A 49 31.29 20.43 -13.20
N THR A 50 30.56 19.40 -12.79
CA THR A 50 30.51 18.95 -11.39
C THR A 50 31.54 17.86 -11.09
N ASP A 51 31.70 16.89 -11.99
CA ASP A 51 32.52 15.70 -11.76
C ASP A 51 33.36 15.33 -13.01
N PRO A 52 34.38 16.14 -13.35
CA PRO A 52 35.16 15.98 -14.58
C PRO A 52 35.89 14.64 -14.68
N ASN A 53 36.27 14.03 -13.55
CA ASN A 53 36.93 12.73 -13.54
C ASN A 53 35.97 11.58 -13.85
N LEU A 54 34.74 11.64 -13.34
CA LEU A 54 33.70 10.66 -13.69
C LEU A 54 33.28 10.82 -15.14
N LYS A 55 33.18 12.05 -15.66
CA LYS A 55 32.94 12.27 -17.09
C LYS A 55 34.05 11.69 -17.96
N LYS A 56 35.33 11.85 -17.59
CA LYS A 56 36.45 11.21 -18.31
C LYS A 56 36.36 9.69 -18.25
N LEU A 57 35.99 9.11 -17.11
CA LEU A 57 35.78 7.66 -16.98
C LEU A 57 34.61 7.17 -17.84
N PHE A 58 33.52 7.95 -17.91
CA PHE A 58 32.38 7.71 -18.77
C PHE A 58 32.83 7.72 -20.25
N ASP A 59 33.63 8.71 -20.65
CA ASP A 59 34.13 8.85 -22.02
C ASP A 59 35.09 7.72 -22.43
N ILE A 60 35.90 7.20 -21.49
CA ILE A 60 36.68 5.97 -21.71
C ILE A 60 35.73 4.79 -21.98
N GLY A 61 34.64 4.71 -21.21
CA GLY A 61 33.60 3.71 -21.41
C GLY A 61 32.94 3.80 -22.80
N VAL A 62 32.54 5.02 -23.19
CA VAL A 62 31.98 5.33 -24.51
C VAL A 62 32.95 4.95 -25.63
N ALA A 63 34.24 5.28 -25.49
CA ALA A 63 35.25 4.93 -26.49
C ALA A 63 35.34 3.41 -26.70
N GLY A 64 35.31 2.62 -25.62
CA GLY A 64 35.27 1.15 -25.70
C GLY A 64 34.04 0.63 -26.47
N LEU A 65 32.87 1.19 -26.21
CA LEU A 65 31.63 0.85 -26.93
C LEU A 65 31.64 1.32 -28.39
N THR A 66 32.24 2.47 -28.71
CA THR A 66 32.35 2.97 -30.09
C THR A 66 33.26 2.08 -30.94
N LEU A 67 34.37 1.58 -30.36
CA LEU A 67 35.31 0.71 -31.06
C LEU A 67 34.75 -0.68 -31.35
N MET A 68 33.67 -1.10 -30.68
CA MET A 68 33.11 -2.45 -30.86
C MET A 68 32.69 -2.73 -32.31
N VAL A 69 32.13 -1.74 -33.00
CA VAL A 69 31.59 -1.87 -34.37
C VAL A 69 32.70 -2.09 -35.41
N PRO A 70 33.77 -1.26 -35.47
CA PRO A 70 34.93 -1.54 -36.32
C PRO A 70 35.61 -2.88 -36.02
N PHE A 71 35.76 -3.23 -34.74
CA PHE A 71 36.46 -4.47 -34.36
C PHE A 71 35.63 -5.72 -34.68
N LEU A 72 34.31 -5.66 -34.54
CA LEU A 72 33.41 -6.71 -35.02
C LEU A 72 33.64 -6.99 -36.51
N ALA A 73 33.63 -5.94 -37.35
CA ALA A 73 33.86 -6.07 -38.79
C ALA A 73 35.27 -6.58 -39.10
N ALA A 74 36.29 -6.04 -38.42
CA ALA A 74 37.68 -6.43 -38.59
C ALA A 74 37.88 -7.93 -38.36
N TYR A 75 37.31 -8.48 -37.29
CA TYR A 75 37.49 -9.88 -36.92
C TYR A 75 36.62 -10.85 -37.75
N ILE A 76 35.49 -10.38 -38.30
CA ILE A 76 34.78 -11.11 -39.37
C ILE A 76 35.67 -11.23 -40.60
N GLY A 77 36.25 -10.11 -41.07
CA GLY A 77 37.16 -10.09 -42.21
C GLY A 77 38.42 -10.91 -41.96
N TYR A 78 38.99 -10.85 -40.74
CA TYR A 78 40.12 -11.66 -40.31
C TYR A 78 39.84 -13.15 -40.41
N SER A 79 38.63 -13.59 -40.05
CA SER A 79 38.24 -14.99 -40.17
C SER A 79 38.18 -15.48 -41.62
N ILE A 80 38.06 -14.57 -42.60
CA ILE A 80 37.97 -14.87 -44.04
C ILE A 80 39.33 -14.76 -44.74
N ALA A 81 40.11 -13.71 -44.42
CA ALA A 81 41.34 -13.37 -45.13
C ALA A 81 42.48 -12.90 -44.22
N GLU A 82 42.46 -13.29 -42.95
CA GLU A 82 43.52 -13.09 -41.95
C GLU A 82 43.87 -11.60 -41.71
N ARG A 83 45.08 -11.32 -41.22
CA ARG A 83 45.52 -9.98 -40.75
C ARG A 83 45.33 -8.86 -41.76
N SER A 84 45.45 -9.15 -43.05
CA SER A 84 45.34 -8.14 -44.11
C SER A 84 43.92 -7.58 -44.28
N ALA A 85 42.89 -8.24 -43.75
CA ALA A 85 41.51 -7.79 -43.83
C ALA A 85 41.10 -6.84 -42.69
N LEU A 86 41.91 -6.74 -41.62
CA LEU A 86 41.58 -5.96 -40.43
C LEU A 86 41.27 -4.50 -40.76
N ALA A 87 42.19 -3.81 -41.45
CA ALA A 87 42.03 -2.38 -41.78
C ALA A 87 40.89 -2.12 -42.80
N PRO A 88 40.81 -2.83 -43.95
CA PRO A 88 39.71 -2.66 -44.90
C PRO A 88 38.31 -2.82 -44.28
N CYS A 89 38.13 -3.84 -43.45
CA CYS A 89 36.84 -4.10 -42.80
C CYS A 89 36.52 -3.10 -41.68
N ALA A 90 37.50 -2.77 -40.82
CA ALA A 90 37.31 -1.81 -39.73
C ALA A 90 36.95 -0.42 -40.27
N ILE A 91 37.70 0.05 -41.27
CA ILE A 91 37.49 1.37 -41.89
C ILE A 91 36.17 1.37 -42.68
N GLY A 92 35.87 0.30 -43.42
CA GLY A 92 34.60 0.17 -44.13
C GLY A 92 33.39 0.23 -43.20
N ALA A 93 33.46 -0.43 -42.03
CA ALA A 93 32.42 -0.37 -41.02
C ALA A 93 32.32 1.01 -40.37
N TRP A 94 33.44 1.66 -40.07
CA TRP A 94 33.46 3.02 -39.53
C TRP A 94 32.79 4.02 -40.48
N VAL A 95 33.17 3.97 -41.77
CA VAL A 95 32.58 4.84 -42.81
C VAL A 95 31.08 4.54 -42.97
N GLY A 96 30.68 3.27 -43.03
CA GLY A 96 29.27 2.90 -43.07
C GLY A 96 28.47 3.40 -41.86
N ASN A 97 29.08 3.39 -40.67
CA ASN A 97 28.42 3.86 -39.45
C ASN A 97 28.12 5.37 -39.47
N SER A 98 28.91 6.18 -40.20
CA SER A 98 28.61 7.60 -40.42
C SER A 98 27.29 7.85 -41.16
N PHE A 99 26.76 6.83 -41.87
CA PHE A 99 25.44 6.85 -42.53
C PHE A 99 24.35 6.16 -41.71
N GLY A 100 24.60 5.84 -40.44
CA GLY A 100 23.64 5.15 -39.57
C GLY A 100 23.52 3.64 -39.81
N ALA A 101 24.43 3.03 -40.58
CA ALA A 101 24.38 1.59 -40.88
C ALA A 101 24.58 0.69 -39.64
N GLY A 102 25.19 1.21 -38.57
CA GLY A 102 25.30 0.55 -37.27
C GLY A 102 25.80 -0.90 -37.36
N PHE A 103 25.09 -1.79 -36.67
CA PHE A 103 25.39 -3.22 -36.62
C PHE A 103 25.39 -3.91 -37.97
N PHE A 104 24.35 -3.69 -38.78
CA PHE A 104 24.25 -4.32 -40.10
C PHE A 104 25.40 -3.85 -41.01
N GLY A 105 25.81 -2.58 -40.86
CA GLY A 105 26.99 -2.03 -41.49
C GLY A 105 28.26 -2.80 -41.13
N ALA A 106 28.48 -3.15 -39.87
CA ALA A 106 29.66 -3.93 -39.45
C ALA A 106 29.66 -5.36 -39.99
N LEU A 107 28.50 -6.06 -39.98
CA LEU A 107 28.41 -7.41 -40.52
C LEU A 107 28.70 -7.43 -42.02
N ILE A 108 28.08 -6.50 -42.76
CA ILE A 108 28.20 -6.42 -44.21
C ILE A 108 29.60 -5.96 -44.61
N ALA A 109 30.16 -4.93 -43.96
CA ALA A 109 31.53 -4.48 -44.22
C ALA A 109 32.57 -5.55 -43.86
N GLY A 110 32.34 -6.33 -42.80
CA GLY A 110 33.21 -7.45 -42.43
C GLY A 110 33.23 -8.57 -43.47
N LEU A 111 32.06 -8.97 -43.96
CA LEU A 111 31.94 -10.00 -45.01
C LEU A 111 32.46 -9.51 -46.36
N ILE A 112 32.02 -8.33 -46.83
CA ILE A 112 32.44 -7.75 -48.10
C ILE A 112 33.95 -7.50 -48.09
N GLY A 113 34.47 -6.83 -47.06
CA GLY A 113 35.90 -6.54 -46.97
C GLY A 113 36.74 -7.81 -46.86
N GLY A 114 36.27 -8.84 -46.13
CA GLY A 114 36.92 -10.14 -46.08
C GLY A 114 37.00 -10.80 -47.46
N ILE A 115 35.90 -10.78 -48.24
CA ILE A 115 35.84 -11.32 -49.60
C ILE A 115 36.72 -10.53 -50.57
N VAL A 116 36.66 -9.19 -50.52
CA VAL A 116 37.48 -8.30 -51.36
C VAL A 116 38.96 -8.60 -51.13
N VAL A 117 39.38 -8.65 -49.86
CA VAL A 117 40.77 -8.93 -49.51
C VAL A 117 41.19 -10.36 -49.88
N HIS A 118 40.29 -11.34 -49.74
CA HIS A 118 40.52 -12.71 -50.18
C HIS A 118 40.85 -12.78 -51.68
N TYR A 119 40.14 -12.03 -52.52
CA TYR A 119 40.38 -12.00 -53.96
C TYR A 119 41.60 -11.14 -54.35
N LEU A 120 41.85 -10.02 -53.65
CA LEU A 120 43.06 -9.21 -53.88
C LEU A 120 44.35 -10.01 -53.62
N LYS A 121 44.34 -10.90 -52.62
CA LYS A 121 45.46 -11.82 -52.34
C LYS A 121 45.79 -12.78 -53.50
N LYS A 122 44.82 -13.05 -54.38
CA LYS A 122 44.98 -14.02 -55.48
C LYS A 122 45.44 -13.42 -56.79
N ILE A 123 45.55 -12.10 -56.87
CA ILE A 123 46.07 -11.43 -58.07
C ILE A 123 47.55 -11.82 -58.24
N PRO A 124 47.94 -12.45 -59.35
CA PRO A 124 49.32 -12.87 -59.56
C PRO A 124 50.20 -11.64 -59.73
N VAL A 125 51.17 -11.46 -58.83
CA VAL A 125 52.13 -10.36 -58.88
C VAL A 125 53.57 -10.85 -58.98
N HIS A 126 54.42 -10.02 -59.59
CA HIS A 126 55.85 -10.29 -59.74
C HIS A 126 56.54 -10.49 -58.37
N LYS A 127 57.61 -11.31 -58.29
CA LYS A 127 58.26 -11.72 -57.02
C LYS A 127 58.61 -10.55 -56.08
N VAL A 128 59.00 -9.41 -56.65
CA VAL A 128 59.38 -8.19 -55.91
C VAL A 128 58.18 -7.54 -55.20
N LEU A 129 56.96 -7.69 -55.72
CA LEU A 129 55.75 -7.07 -55.17
C LEU A 129 55.07 -7.91 -54.09
N ARG A 130 55.44 -9.21 -53.91
CA ARG A 130 54.76 -10.12 -52.97
C ARG A 130 54.80 -9.67 -51.51
N SER A 131 55.90 -9.07 -51.06
CA SER A 131 56.05 -8.53 -49.69
C SER A 131 55.29 -7.22 -49.50
N VAL A 132 55.13 -6.43 -50.57
CA VAL A 132 54.43 -5.14 -50.58
C VAL A 132 52.91 -5.32 -50.59
N MET A 133 52.41 -6.44 -51.14
CA MET A 133 50.97 -6.72 -51.24
C MET A 133 50.23 -6.62 -49.90
N PRO A 134 50.55 -7.39 -48.84
CA PRO A 134 49.81 -7.33 -47.59
C PRO A 134 50.08 -6.07 -46.75
N ILE A 135 51.20 -5.37 -46.99
CA ILE A 135 51.62 -4.20 -46.21
C ILE A 135 51.04 -2.91 -46.77
N PHE A 136 50.96 -2.79 -48.10
CA PHE A 136 50.64 -1.53 -48.77
C PHE A 136 49.45 -1.66 -49.73
N VAL A 137 49.53 -2.57 -50.70
CA VAL A 137 48.52 -2.65 -51.78
C VAL A 137 47.17 -3.11 -51.25
N ILE A 138 47.12 -4.19 -50.48
CA ILE A 138 45.87 -4.77 -49.96
C ILE A 138 45.20 -3.82 -48.96
N PRO A 139 45.91 -3.21 -47.98
CA PRO A 139 45.29 -2.21 -47.11
C PRO A 139 44.73 -1.02 -47.88
N ILE A 140 45.41 -0.49 -48.90
CA ILE A 140 44.94 0.68 -49.66
C ILE A 140 43.76 0.30 -50.57
N VAL A 141 43.97 -0.66 -51.47
CA VAL A 141 42.97 -1.05 -52.47
C VAL A 141 41.77 -1.74 -51.81
N GLY A 142 42.03 -2.60 -50.83
CA GLY A 142 40.98 -3.25 -50.05
C GLY A 142 40.14 -2.24 -49.28
N THR A 143 40.75 -1.24 -48.65
CA THR A 143 40.00 -0.17 -47.96
C THR A 143 39.22 0.68 -48.94
N PHE A 144 39.84 1.11 -50.05
CA PHE A 144 39.17 1.91 -51.07
C PHE A 144 37.92 1.22 -51.61
N ILE A 145 38.02 -0.07 -51.94
CA ILE A 145 36.88 -0.85 -52.43
C ILE A 145 35.84 -1.05 -51.31
N THR A 146 36.25 -1.52 -50.13
CA THR A 146 35.32 -1.84 -49.05
C THR A 146 34.61 -0.61 -48.51
N ALA A 147 35.36 0.46 -48.19
CA ALA A 147 34.79 1.73 -47.74
C ALA A 147 34.03 2.43 -48.87
N GLY A 148 34.47 2.37 -50.12
CA GLY A 148 33.76 2.93 -51.26
C GLY A 148 32.40 2.26 -51.50
N ILE A 149 32.32 0.94 -51.38
CA ILE A 149 31.04 0.20 -51.42
C ILE A 149 30.12 0.64 -50.27
N MET A 150 30.66 0.79 -49.07
CA MET A 150 29.88 1.25 -47.92
C MET A 150 29.49 2.73 -48.02
N MET A 151 30.31 3.59 -48.63
CA MET A 151 30.08 5.03 -48.69
C MET A 151 29.12 5.42 -49.81
N TRP A 152 29.29 4.87 -51.01
CA TRP A 152 28.57 5.30 -52.22
C TRP A 152 27.50 4.31 -52.69
N GLY A 153 27.40 3.14 -52.05
CA GLY A 153 26.44 2.11 -52.43
C GLY A 153 25.51 1.71 -51.28
N LEU A 154 26.08 1.10 -50.24
CA LEU A 154 25.30 0.35 -49.25
C LEU A 154 25.04 1.11 -47.94
N GLY A 155 25.80 2.16 -47.63
CA GLY A 155 25.72 2.86 -46.34
C GLY A 155 24.34 3.44 -46.04
N GLU A 156 23.80 4.25 -46.95
CA GLU A 156 22.46 4.85 -46.80
C GLU A 156 21.34 3.79 -46.78
N PRO A 157 21.27 2.81 -47.71
CA PRO A 157 20.26 1.76 -47.65
C PRO A 157 20.29 0.95 -46.35
N ILE A 158 21.49 0.59 -45.86
CA ILE A 158 21.64 -0.15 -44.60
C ILE A 158 21.28 0.73 -43.40
N GLY A 159 21.61 2.02 -43.43
CA GLY A 159 21.21 2.98 -42.42
C GLY A 159 19.70 3.16 -42.33
N ALA A 160 19.01 3.21 -43.47
CA ALA A 160 17.55 3.25 -43.53
C ALA A 160 16.92 1.96 -42.97
N LEU A 161 17.47 0.79 -43.31
CA LEU A 161 17.03 -0.49 -42.73
C LEU A 161 17.20 -0.52 -41.21
N THR A 162 18.35 -0.06 -40.73
CA THR A 162 18.66 0.00 -39.30
C THR A 162 17.70 0.92 -38.55
N SER A 163 17.40 2.08 -39.13
CA SER A 163 16.44 3.04 -38.55
C SER A 163 15.02 2.47 -38.52
N SER A 164 14.58 1.81 -39.59
CA SER A 164 13.26 1.16 -39.66
C SER A 164 13.09 0.05 -38.61
N LEU A 165 14.10 -0.81 -38.45
CA LEU A 165 14.09 -1.85 -37.41
C LEU A 165 14.10 -1.26 -35.99
N THR A 166 14.84 -0.16 -35.79
CA THR A 166 14.86 0.56 -34.50
C THR A 166 13.48 1.12 -34.17
N GLN A 167 12.81 1.75 -35.14
CA GLN A 167 11.44 2.27 -34.99
C GLN A 167 10.43 1.14 -34.74
N TRP A 168 10.55 0.00 -35.43
CA TRP A 168 9.70 -1.16 -35.20
C TRP A 168 9.86 -1.72 -33.77
N LEU A 169 11.10 -1.85 -33.28
CA LEU A 169 11.40 -2.27 -31.91
C LEU A 169 10.89 -1.25 -30.87
N GLN A 170 10.99 0.04 -31.14
CA GLN A 170 10.41 1.09 -30.31
C GLN A 170 8.87 1.00 -30.28
N GLY A 171 8.22 0.68 -31.41
CA GLY A 171 6.77 0.44 -31.47
C GLY A 171 6.33 -0.77 -30.63
N MET A 172 7.17 -1.81 -30.52
CA MET A 172 6.90 -2.96 -29.65
C MET A 172 6.92 -2.62 -28.15
N GLN A 173 7.55 -1.50 -27.74
CA GLN A 173 7.56 -1.05 -26.34
C GLN A 173 6.16 -0.70 -25.82
N GLN A 174 5.25 -0.25 -26.70
CA GLN A 174 3.90 0.18 -26.32
C GLN A 174 2.85 -0.93 -26.45
N GLY A 175 3.06 -1.93 -27.32
CA GLY A 175 2.06 -2.96 -27.64
C GLY A 175 2.34 -4.37 -27.10
N SER A 176 3.61 -4.77 -26.88
CA SER A 176 3.92 -6.14 -26.44
C SER A 176 5.31 -6.30 -25.80
N ILE A 177 5.64 -5.40 -24.86
CA ILE A 177 6.91 -5.46 -24.11
C ILE A 177 7.12 -6.81 -23.39
N VAL A 178 6.02 -7.46 -22.97
CA VAL A 178 6.03 -8.77 -22.32
C VAL A 178 6.54 -9.86 -23.26
N LEU A 179 6.10 -9.89 -24.53
CA LEU A 179 6.55 -10.88 -25.48
C LEU A 179 8.04 -10.74 -25.79
N LEU A 180 8.50 -9.49 -25.95
CA LEU A 180 9.92 -9.19 -26.12
C LEU A 180 10.73 -9.64 -24.90
N ALA A 181 10.22 -9.40 -23.68
CA ALA A 181 10.85 -9.83 -22.44
C ALA A 181 10.96 -11.35 -22.34
N VAL A 182 9.90 -12.09 -22.71
CA VAL A 182 9.90 -13.55 -22.71
C VAL A 182 10.92 -14.10 -23.71
N ILE A 183 10.92 -13.61 -24.96
CA ILE A 183 11.85 -14.08 -25.99
C ILE A 183 13.30 -13.80 -25.58
N MET A 184 13.60 -12.57 -25.14
CA MET A 184 14.94 -12.18 -24.72
C MET A 184 15.41 -12.96 -23.48
N GLY A 185 14.53 -13.12 -22.49
CA GLY A 185 14.82 -13.88 -21.28
C GLY A 185 15.10 -15.35 -21.58
N LEU A 186 14.28 -15.98 -22.43
CA LEU A 186 14.50 -17.35 -22.88
C LEU A 186 15.82 -17.47 -23.63
N MET A 187 16.13 -16.59 -24.58
CA MET A 187 17.38 -16.68 -25.35
C MET A 187 18.64 -16.45 -24.48
N LEU A 188 18.56 -15.55 -23.50
CA LEU A 188 19.67 -15.31 -22.55
C LEU A 188 19.84 -16.46 -21.56
N ALA A 189 18.76 -17.15 -21.17
CA ALA A 189 18.84 -18.27 -20.24
C ALA A 189 19.05 -19.64 -20.90
N PHE A 190 18.76 -19.78 -22.21
CA PHE A 190 18.61 -21.06 -22.92
C PHE A 190 19.80 -22.01 -22.76
N ASP A 191 21.01 -21.53 -23.07
CA ASP A 191 22.23 -22.35 -23.10
C ASP A 191 23.34 -21.83 -22.18
N MET A 192 22.97 -21.02 -21.16
CA MET A 192 23.84 -20.60 -20.05
C MET A 192 25.24 -20.11 -20.49
N GLY A 193 25.30 -19.27 -21.53
CA GLY A 193 26.56 -18.73 -22.07
C GLY A 193 27.02 -19.38 -23.39
N GLY A 194 26.22 -20.29 -23.94
CA GLY A 194 26.42 -20.88 -25.26
C GLY A 194 26.11 -19.93 -26.43
N PRO A 195 26.04 -20.47 -27.67
CA PRO A 195 25.82 -19.67 -28.87
C PRO A 195 24.55 -18.81 -28.86
N VAL A 196 23.44 -19.29 -28.29
CA VAL A 196 22.17 -18.56 -28.25
C VAL A 196 22.25 -17.38 -27.29
N ASN A 197 22.79 -17.61 -26.09
CA ASN A 197 23.07 -16.54 -25.13
C ASN A 197 24.00 -15.47 -25.73
N LYS A 198 25.07 -15.87 -26.42
CA LYS A 198 26.01 -14.91 -27.04
C LYS A 198 25.37 -14.07 -28.14
N VAL A 199 24.46 -14.65 -28.92
CA VAL A 199 23.70 -13.91 -29.94
C VAL A 199 22.74 -12.92 -29.28
N ALA A 200 22.02 -13.34 -28.24
CA ALA A 200 21.09 -12.47 -27.51
C ALA A 200 21.82 -11.34 -26.77
N TYR A 201 22.97 -11.64 -26.16
CA TYR A 201 23.82 -10.67 -25.47
C TYR A 201 24.43 -9.66 -26.45
N ALA A 202 24.95 -10.12 -27.59
CA ALA A 202 25.43 -9.23 -28.65
C ALA A 202 24.32 -8.32 -29.15
N PHE A 203 23.13 -8.86 -29.44
CA PHE A 203 21.96 -8.09 -29.85
C PHE A 203 21.59 -7.00 -28.82
N MET A 204 21.58 -7.32 -27.53
CA MET A 204 21.35 -6.34 -26.46
C MET A 204 22.37 -5.20 -26.48
N LEU A 205 23.66 -5.51 -26.55
CA LEU A 205 24.73 -4.51 -26.55
C LEU A 205 24.65 -3.57 -27.76
N ILE A 206 24.18 -4.10 -28.88
CA ILE A 206 23.95 -3.35 -30.11
C ILE A 206 22.74 -2.42 -29.96
N CYS A 207 21.64 -2.88 -29.33
CA CYS A 207 20.50 -2.02 -29.01
C CYS A 207 20.91 -0.82 -28.13
N VAL A 208 21.86 -1.00 -27.19
CA VAL A 208 22.43 0.11 -26.41
C VAL A 208 23.04 1.17 -27.31
N ALA A 209 23.85 0.76 -28.28
CA ALA A 209 24.55 1.67 -29.19
C ALA A 209 23.59 2.45 -30.11
N GLN A 210 22.35 1.95 -30.27
CA GLN A 210 21.29 2.59 -31.05
C GLN A 210 20.29 3.37 -30.17
N GLY A 211 20.57 3.52 -28.87
CA GLY A 211 19.71 4.26 -27.94
C GLY A 211 18.46 3.49 -27.48
N VAL A 212 18.38 2.18 -27.72
CA VAL A 212 17.24 1.33 -27.30
C VAL A 212 17.56 0.67 -25.96
N TYR A 213 17.45 1.43 -24.88
CA TYR A 213 17.84 0.99 -23.53
C TYR A 213 16.88 -0.01 -22.87
N THR A 214 15.62 -0.10 -23.32
CA THR A 214 14.60 -1.00 -22.75
C THR A 214 15.00 -2.48 -22.86
N VAL A 215 15.66 -2.86 -23.95
CA VAL A 215 16.18 -4.23 -24.16
C VAL A 215 17.25 -4.59 -23.13
N VAL A 216 18.02 -3.59 -22.69
CA VAL A 216 19.07 -3.75 -21.68
C VAL A 216 18.48 -4.03 -20.32
N ALA A 217 17.42 -3.32 -19.93
CA ALA A 217 16.74 -3.55 -18.66
C ALA A 217 16.18 -4.98 -18.57
N ILE A 218 15.50 -5.43 -19.64
CA ILE A 218 15.00 -6.81 -19.78
C ILE A 218 16.14 -7.82 -19.64
N ALA A 219 17.24 -7.59 -20.37
CA ALA A 219 18.39 -8.49 -20.36
C ALA A 219 19.11 -8.52 -19.01
N ALA A 220 19.29 -7.36 -18.36
CA ALA A 220 19.97 -7.24 -17.08
C ALA A 220 19.26 -8.06 -15.99
N VAL A 221 17.93 -8.01 -15.95
CA VAL A 221 17.14 -8.86 -15.04
C VAL A 221 17.27 -10.33 -15.44
N SER A 222 17.13 -10.65 -16.73
CA SER A 222 17.13 -12.02 -17.23
C SER A 222 18.47 -12.75 -17.01
N ILE A 223 19.60 -12.04 -17.10
CA ILE A 223 20.95 -12.60 -16.91
C ILE A 223 21.19 -12.97 -15.44
N CYS A 224 20.57 -12.28 -14.48
CA CYS A 224 20.75 -12.54 -13.05
C CYS A 224 19.99 -13.78 -12.57
N VAL A 225 18.89 -14.16 -13.23
CA VAL A 225 17.99 -15.23 -12.78
C VAL A 225 18.66 -16.62 -12.76
N PRO A 226 19.33 -17.10 -13.83
CA PRO A 226 20.00 -18.41 -13.80
C PRO A 226 21.08 -18.55 -12.72
N PRO A 227 22.04 -17.62 -12.54
CA PRO A 227 23.06 -17.76 -11.51
C PRO A 227 22.49 -17.63 -10.08
N LEU A 228 21.47 -16.79 -9.85
CA LEU A 228 20.76 -16.76 -8.57
C LEU A 228 20.02 -18.06 -8.30
N GLY A 229 19.33 -18.63 -9.30
CA GLY A 229 18.63 -19.91 -9.19
C GLY A 229 19.55 -21.07 -8.87
N LEU A 230 20.69 -21.17 -9.57
CA LEU A 230 21.74 -22.15 -9.29
C LEU A 230 22.31 -21.97 -7.89
N GLY A 231 22.64 -20.72 -7.52
CA GLY A 231 23.13 -20.37 -6.20
C GLY A 231 22.18 -20.78 -5.08
N LEU A 232 20.90 -20.42 -5.18
CA LEU A 232 19.86 -20.78 -4.23
C LEU A 232 19.62 -22.29 -4.17
N ALA A 233 19.62 -22.98 -5.32
CA ALA A 233 19.47 -24.43 -5.36
C ALA A 233 20.57 -25.14 -4.56
N THR A 234 21.82 -24.68 -4.65
CA THR A 234 22.93 -25.24 -3.86
C THR A 234 22.83 -24.97 -2.36
N LEU A 235 22.11 -23.92 -1.94
CA LEU A 235 21.86 -23.61 -0.53
C LEU A 235 20.68 -24.42 0.04
N ILE A 236 19.54 -24.45 -0.66
CA ILE A 236 18.30 -25.09 -0.22
C ILE A 236 18.45 -26.62 -0.30
N GLY A 237 18.97 -27.12 -1.42
CA GLY A 237 19.10 -28.54 -1.72
C GLY A 237 20.50 -29.07 -1.49
N ARG A 238 21.25 -28.56 -0.51
CA ARG A 238 22.71 -28.76 -0.35
C ARG A 238 23.15 -30.22 -0.57
N LYS A 239 22.40 -31.19 -0.04
CA LYS A 239 22.69 -32.64 -0.14
C LYS A 239 22.73 -33.20 -1.57
N ASN A 240 22.11 -32.51 -2.54
CA ASN A 240 21.96 -32.96 -3.92
C ASN A 240 23.11 -32.49 -4.84
N PHE A 241 24.07 -31.73 -4.32
CA PHE A 241 25.17 -31.11 -5.10
C PHE A 241 26.54 -31.52 -4.55
N SER A 242 27.52 -31.65 -5.44
CA SER A 242 28.93 -31.93 -5.11
C SER A 242 29.58 -30.77 -4.34
N VAL A 243 30.77 -31.00 -3.80
CA VAL A 243 31.54 -29.93 -3.12
C VAL A 243 31.94 -28.84 -4.12
N GLU A 244 32.40 -29.22 -5.32
CA GLU A 244 32.73 -28.24 -6.36
C GLU A 244 31.50 -27.43 -6.81
N GLU A 245 30.34 -28.09 -6.97
CA GLU A 245 29.09 -27.43 -7.37
C GLU A 245 28.58 -26.44 -6.31
N ARG A 246 28.77 -26.74 -5.03
CA ARG A 246 28.40 -25.82 -3.94
C ARG A 246 29.31 -24.58 -3.91
N GLU A 247 30.61 -24.74 -4.16
CA GLU A 247 31.53 -23.59 -4.26
C GLU A 247 31.23 -22.75 -5.51
N ALA A 248 30.93 -23.39 -6.64
CA ALA A 248 30.44 -22.71 -7.83
C ALA A 248 29.09 -22.00 -7.60
N GLY A 249 28.20 -22.59 -6.79
CA GLY A 249 26.91 -21.98 -6.40
C GLY A 249 27.08 -20.70 -5.58
N LYS A 250 28.07 -20.63 -4.68
CA LYS A 250 28.41 -19.38 -3.98
C LYS A 250 28.90 -18.30 -4.94
N ALA A 251 29.77 -18.67 -5.89
CA ALA A 251 30.21 -17.75 -6.93
C ALA A 251 29.03 -17.31 -7.82
N ALA A 252 28.09 -18.20 -8.11
CA ALA A 252 26.87 -17.89 -8.87
C ALA A 252 25.95 -16.91 -8.13
N LEU A 253 25.78 -17.00 -6.80
CA LEU A 253 25.06 -15.98 -6.02
C LEU A 253 25.71 -14.60 -6.15
N VAL A 254 27.04 -14.54 -6.09
CA VAL A 254 27.79 -13.28 -6.23
C VAL A 254 27.67 -12.72 -7.64
N MET A 255 27.78 -13.57 -8.67
CA MET A 255 27.58 -13.15 -10.06
C MET A 255 26.13 -12.77 -10.38
N GLY A 256 25.16 -13.30 -9.64
CA GLY A 256 23.74 -13.00 -9.77
C GLY A 256 23.27 -11.75 -9.01
N CYS A 257 24.12 -11.14 -8.18
CA CYS A 257 23.87 -9.86 -7.50
C CYS A 257 24.91 -8.80 -7.95
N PRO A 258 24.81 -8.29 -9.18
CA PRO A 258 25.78 -7.32 -9.71
C PRO A 258 25.71 -5.94 -9.02
N ASP A 259 24.64 -5.66 -8.28
CA ASP A 259 24.46 -4.39 -7.57
C ASP A 259 25.17 -4.41 -6.21
N ALA A 260 26.31 -3.71 -6.15
CA ALA A 260 27.09 -3.52 -4.94
C ALA A 260 26.30 -2.82 -3.81
N ARG A 261 25.38 -1.91 -4.15
CA ARG A 261 24.50 -1.25 -3.17
C ARG A 261 23.56 -2.27 -2.55
N ARG A 262 22.86 -3.05 -3.38
CA ARG A 262 21.95 -4.09 -2.88
C ARG A 262 22.67 -5.15 -2.04
N ARG A 263 23.87 -5.54 -2.44
CA ARG A 263 24.71 -6.44 -1.63
C ARG A 263 25.01 -5.84 -0.25
N GLN A 264 25.37 -4.56 -0.19
CA GLN A 264 25.64 -3.89 1.08
C GLN A 264 24.39 -3.78 1.95
N GLU A 265 23.23 -3.45 1.37
CA GLU A 265 21.94 -3.45 2.08
C GLU A 265 21.64 -4.81 2.72
N LEU A 266 21.80 -5.91 1.97
CA LEU A 266 21.57 -7.26 2.49
C LEU A 266 22.52 -7.62 3.64
N LEU A 267 23.80 -7.23 3.56
CA LEU A 267 24.76 -7.41 4.63
C LEU A 267 24.37 -6.60 5.88
N THR A 268 23.92 -5.36 5.70
CA THR A 268 23.42 -4.52 6.79
C THR A 268 22.16 -5.11 7.44
N ILE A 269 21.20 -5.61 6.64
CA ILE A 269 20.01 -6.30 7.15
C ILE A 269 20.42 -7.51 7.99
N ALA A 270 21.36 -8.33 7.50
CA ALA A 270 21.86 -9.50 8.24
C ALA A 270 22.54 -9.09 9.57
N ALA A 271 23.33 -8.01 9.56
CA ALA A 271 23.97 -7.48 10.76
C ALA A 271 22.93 -6.96 11.78
N ASN A 272 21.97 -6.16 11.34
CA ASN A 272 20.88 -5.66 12.18
C ASN A 272 20.06 -6.80 12.80
N SER A 273 19.77 -7.84 12.00
CA SER A 273 19.03 -9.01 12.47
C SER A 273 19.78 -9.77 13.57
N ARG A 274 21.10 -9.97 13.40
CA ARG A 274 21.95 -10.62 14.41
C ARG A 274 22.05 -9.78 15.69
N HIS A 275 22.14 -8.46 15.55
CA HIS A 275 22.16 -7.54 16.70
C HIS A 275 20.87 -7.62 17.50
N ASN A 276 19.72 -7.42 16.84
CA ASN A 276 18.40 -7.40 17.45
C ASN A 276 18.01 -8.72 18.13
N ALA A 277 18.60 -9.84 17.70
CA ALA A 277 18.34 -11.15 18.33
C ALA A 277 18.85 -11.25 19.77
N GLN A 278 19.80 -10.39 20.18
CA GLN A 278 20.44 -10.48 21.50
C GLN A 278 20.52 -9.13 22.23
N HIS A 279 20.32 -8.01 21.53
CA HIS A 279 20.56 -6.68 22.06
C HIS A 279 19.41 -5.72 21.73
N LYS A 280 19.27 -4.68 22.56
CA LYS A 280 18.39 -3.54 22.29
C LYS A 280 18.83 -2.83 21.00
N PRO A 281 17.90 -2.42 20.12
CA PRO A 281 18.23 -1.61 18.95
C PRO A 281 18.92 -0.31 19.36
N GLN A 282 19.86 0.16 18.55
CA GLN A 282 20.63 1.39 18.78
C GLN A 282 20.41 2.43 17.68
N THR A 283 20.04 1.99 16.47
CA THR A 283 19.75 2.86 15.32
C THR A 283 18.28 2.78 14.94
N PHE A 284 17.82 3.75 14.15
CA PHE A 284 16.45 3.75 13.63
C PHE A 284 16.17 2.50 12.76
N TRP A 285 17.12 2.08 11.93
CA TRP A 285 16.97 0.87 11.11
C TRP A 285 16.81 -0.38 11.99
N GLN A 286 17.65 -0.54 13.02
CA GLN A 286 17.54 -1.66 13.95
C GLN A 286 16.19 -1.64 14.67
N ALA A 287 15.72 -0.46 15.11
CA ALA A 287 14.42 -0.33 15.76
C ALA A 287 13.26 -0.71 14.82
N CYS A 288 13.25 -0.20 13.58
CA CYS A 288 12.23 -0.56 12.58
C CYS A 288 12.24 -2.06 12.28
N GLN A 289 13.42 -2.67 12.19
CA GLN A 289 13.56 -4.10 11.92
C GLN A 289 13.01 -4.97 13.07
N LEU A 290 13.33 -4.62 14.32
CA LEU A 290 12.82 -5.33 15.50
C LEU A 290 11.31 -5.15 15.63
N PHE A 291 10.83 -3.91 15.46
CA PHE A 291 9.40 -3.59 15.44
C PHE A 291 8.65 -4.47 14.42
N TRP A 292 9.16 -4.57 13.19
CA TRP A 292 8.55 -5.41 12.17
C TRP A 292 8.58 -6.91 12.53
N TYR A 293 9.69 -7.40 13.10
CA TYR A 293 9.73 -8.79 13.58
C TYR A 293 8.70 -9.09 14.64
N MET A 294 8.53 -8.20 15.63
CA MET A 294 7.51 -8.41 16.66
C MET A 294 6.10 -8.45 16.10
N ASN A 295 5.79 -7.59 15.11
CA ASN A 295 4.51 -7.61 14.41
C ASN A 295 4.23 -8.95 13.70
N ILE A 296 5.25 -9.61 13.16
CA ILE A 296 5.13 -10.95 12.56
C ILE A 296 5.02 -12.02 13.65
N ILE A 297 5.93 -12.02 14.62
CA ILE A 297 6.04 -13.10 15.62
C ILE A 297 4.77 -13.20 16.45
N LEU A 298 4.19 -12.07 16.88
CA LEU A 298 2.95 -12.07 17.67
C LEU A 298 1.77 -12.68 16.90
N GLN A 299 1.77 -12.60 15.56
CA GLN A 299 0.73 -13.22 14.73
C GLN A 299 0.91 -14.72 14.53
N TYR A 300 2.11 -15.25 14.78
CA TYR A 300 2.33 -16.69 14.83
C TYR A 300 1.88 -17.29 16.17
N GLU A 301 1.93 -16.52 17.26
CA GLU A 301 1.38 -16.95 18.55
C GLU A 301 -0.15 -17.00 18.51
N SER A 302 -0.78 -15.96 17.97
CA SER A 302 -2.24 -15.85 17.89
C SER A 302 -2.65 -15.27 16.54
N ASN A 303 -3.73 -15.80 15.97
CA ASN A 303 -4.36 -15.25 14.76
C ASN A 303 -5.16 -13.96 15.03
N ALA A 304 -4.96 -13.31 16.18
CA ALA A 304 -5.62 -12.09 16.55
C ALA A 304 -5.39 -10.98 15.51
N SER A 305 -6.48 -10.34 15.10
CA SER A 305 -6.41 -9.07 14.37
C SER A 305 -6.06 -7.92 15.31
N SER A 306 -5.80 -6.74 14.74
CA SER A 306 -5.68 -5.49 15.49
C SER A 306 -4.48 -5.42 16.43
N LEU A 307 -3.36 -6.05 16.07
CA LEU A 307 -2.06 -5.78 16.68
C LEU A 307 -1.58 -4.38 16.26
N SER A 308 -2.04 -3.37 16.98
CA SER A 308 -1.82 -1.97 16.61
C SER A 308 -0.46 -1.45 17.05
N LEU A 309 0.02 -0.45 16.32
CA LEU A 309 1.36 0.10 16.44
C LEU A 309 1.46 1.12 17.58
N GLY A 310 0.34 1.54 18.17
CA GLY A 310 0.33 2.46 19.30
C GLY A 310 0.85 3.86 18.92
N ARG A 311 1.68 4.45 19.79
CA ARG A 311 2.23 5.81 19.61
C ARG A 311 3.60 5.76 18.93
N PHE A 312 3.62 5.29 17.68
CA PHE A 312 4.84 5.02 16.91
C PHE A 312 5.81 6.21 16.90
N ASP A 313 5.30 7.43 16.71
CA ASP A 313 6.10 8.65 16.67
C ASP A 313 6.75 9.02 18.00
N GLN A 314 6.33 8.44 19.13
CA GLN A 314 6.90 8.69 20.45
C GLN A 314 8.03 7.72 20.77
N TYR A 315 7.75 6.41 20.74
CA TYR A 315 8.73 5.41 21.16
C TYR A 315 9.84 5.17 20.12
N MET A 316 9.62 5.55 18.85
CA MET A 316 10.64 5.47 17.80
C MET A 316 11.52 6.71 17.69
N LEU A 317 11.08 7.86 18.23
CA LEU A 317 11.78 9.14 18.14
C LEU A 317 13.22 9.09 18.67
N PRO A 318 13.53 8.46 19.81
CA PRO A 318 14.92 8.41 20.29
C PRO A 318 15.87 7.71 19.33
N PHE A 319 15.42 6.65 18.64
CA PHE A 319 16.24 5.93 17.66
C PHE A 319 16.45 6.76 16.39
N TYR A 320 15.41 7.46 15.95
CA TYR A 320 15.49 8.40 14.82
C TYR A 320 16.50 9.52 15.10
N GLN A 321 16.40 10.17 16.27
CA GLN A 321 17.32 11.23 16.69
C GLN A 321 18.77 10.73 16.84
N THR A 322 18.94 9.51 17.35
CA THR A 322 20.26 8.87 17.49
C THR A 322 20.89 8.63 16.12
N SER A 323 20.15 8.06 15.18
CA SER A 323 20.61 7.84 13.80
C SER A 323 21.02 9.15 13.11
N LEU A 324 20.21 10.21 13.24
CA LEU A 324 20.57 11.53 12.72
C LEU A 324 21.86 12.08 13.34
N THR A 325 22.03 11.93 14.65
CA THR A 325 23.23 12.40 15.36
C THR A 325 24.48 11.60 14.95
N GLN A 326 24.31 10.32 14.58
CA GLN A 326 25.37 9.47 14.04
C GLN A 326 25.71 9.76 12.57
N GLY A 327 24.97 10.66 11.92
CA GLY A 327 25.22 11.09 10.54
C GLY A 327 24.46 10.29 9.49
N ASP A 328 23.44 9.50 9.86
CA ASP A 328 22.56 8.85 8.88
C ASP A 328 21.81 9.92 8.06
N ASP A 329 21.71 9.70 6.75
CA ASP A 329 20.99 10.59 5.84
C ASP A 329 19.48 10.63 6.16
N PRO A 330 18.88 11.80 6.45
CA PRO A 330 17.44 11.93 6.68
C PRO A 330 16.58 11.35 5.55
N ALA A 331 17.02 11.45 4.29
CA ALA A 331 16.28 10.90 3.15
C ALA A 331 16.25 9.37 3.19
N PHE A 332 17.36 8.75 3.58
CA PHE A 332 17.43 7.30 3.79
C PHE A 332 16.56 6.84 4.97
N LEU A 333 16.53 7.59 6.08
CA LEU A 333 15.65 7.27 7.21
C LEU A 333 14.16 7.39 6.82
N LYS A 334 13.81 8.33 5.93
CA LYS A 334 12.47 8.42 5.33
C LYS A 334 12.16 7.20 4.46
N GLU A 335 13.08 6.78 3.60
CA GLU A 335 12.95 5.57 2.76
C GLU A 335 12.75 4.30 3.62
N LEU A 336 13.45 4.19 4.76
CA LEU A 336 13.25 3.09 5.71
C LEU A 336 11.83 3.10 6.33
N LEU A 337 11.30 4.28 6.64
CA LEU A 337 9.94 4.42 7.16
C LEU A 337 8.89 4.09 6.09
N GLU A 338 9.08 4.57 4.85
CA GLU A 338 8.24 4.23 3.69
C GLU A 338 8.25 2.72 3.42
N SER A 339 9.42 2.09 3.49
CA SER A 339 9.56 0.64 3.37
C SER A 339 8.77 -0.09 4.47
N LEU A 340 8.79 0.41 5.70
CA LEU A 340 8.00 -0.17 6.81
C LEU A 340 6.49 0.00 6.57
N TRP A 341 6.04 1.13 6.02
CA TRP A 341 4.64 1.32 5.63
C TRP A 341 4.20 0.38 4.52
N VAL A 342 5.05 0.12 3.53
CA VAL A 342 4.80 -0.94 2.54
C VAL A 342 4.64 -2.29 3.25
N LYS A 343 5.58 -2.66 4.13
CA LYS A 343 5.53 -3.93 4.88
C LYS A 343 4.26 -4.10 5.71
N CYS A 344 3.68 -3.02 6.25
CA CYS A 344 2.43 -3.06 7.00
C CYS A 344 1.23 -3.61 6.20
N ASN A 345 1.34 -3.74 4.87
CA ASN A 345 0.30 -4.28 3.98
C ASN A 345 0.56 -5.74 3.55
N ASP A 346 1.69 -6.35 3.94
CA ASP A 346 2.04 -7.71 3.50
C ASP A 346 1.22 -8.81 4.19
N ILE A 347 0.59 -8.46 5.31
CA ILE A 347 -0.06 -9.42 6.20
C ILE A 347 -1.54 -9.47 5.87
N VAL A 348 -2.05 -10.69 5.69
CA VAL A 348 -3.45 -10.94 5.35
C VAL A 348 -4.02 -11.93 6.35
N LEU A 349 -5.14 -11.58 6.96
CA LEU A 349 -5.84 -12.42 7.92
C LEU A 349 -6.95 -13.21 7.21
N LEU A 350 -6.86 -14.53 7.24
CA LEU A 350 -7.88 -15.40 6.67
C LEU A 350 -9.08 -15.51 7.63
N ARG A 351 -10.27 -15.22 7.12
CA ARG A 351 -11.53 -15.31 7.86
C ARG A 351 -12.50 -16.24 7.13
N SER A 352 -13.44 -16.81 7.87
CA SER A 352 -14.55 -17.55 7.26
C SER A 352 -15.40 -16.61 6.39
N THR A 353 -16.11 -17.16 5.40
CA THR A 353 -16.98 -16.37 4.51
C THR A 353 -18.01 -15.53 5.26
N SER A 354 -18.55 -16.03 6.37
CA SER A 354 -19.50 -15.30 7.21
C SER A 354 -18.82 -14.15 7.96
N SER A 355 -17.66 -14.38 8.59
CA SER A 355 -16.91 -13.35 9.31
C SER A 355 -16.36 -12.28 8.36
N ALA A 356 -15.91 -12.65 7.16
CA ALA A 356 -15.39 -11.71 6.16
C ALA A 356 -16.39 -10.61 5.76
N ARG A 357 -17.71 -10.85 5.87
CA ARG A 357 -18.75 -9.83 5.62
C ARG A 357 -18.74 -8.70 6.66
N TYR A 358 -18.27 -8.97 7.87
CA TYR A 358 -18.12 -7.98 8.95
C TYR A 358 -16.76 -7.26 8.92
N PHE A 359 -15.81 -7.77 8.12
CA PHE A 359 -14.42 -7.28 8.04
C PHE A 359 -13.92 -7.28 6.58
N ALA A 360 -14.63 -6.62 5.67
CA ALA A 360 -14.31 -6.65 4.24
C ALA A 360 -13.04 -5.85 3.90
N GLY A 361 -12.30 -6.22 2.84
CA GLY A 361 -11.10 -5.49 2.41
C GLY A 361 -9.85 -5.77 3.26
N PHE A 362 -9.77 -6.98 3.83
CA PHE A 362 -8.60 -7.51 4.54
C PHE A 362 -7.99 -6.60 5.63
N PRO A 363 -8.80 -6.00 6.54
CA PRO A 363 -8.25 -5.15 7.60
C PRO A 363 -7.39 -5.96 8.58
N THR A 364 -6.15 -5.53 8.78
CA THR A 364 -5.22 -6.09 9.78
C THR A 364 -5.29 -5.35 11.11
N GLY A 365 -5.60 -4.05 11.09
CA GLY A 365 -5.67 -3.19 12.27
C GLY A 365 -4.32 -2.66 12.76
N TYR A 366 -3.39 -2.41 11.84
CA TYR A 366 -2.11 -1.74 12.12
C TYR A 366 -2.29 -0.24 12.28
N THR A 367 -2.86 0.14 13.42
CA THR A 367 -3.18 1.54 13.69
C THR A 367 -2.09 2.21 14.51
N ALA A 368 -1.66 3.40 14.09
CA ALA A 368 -0.70 4.23 14.80
C ALA A 368 -1.30 5.61 15.07
N LEU A 369 -1.23 6.10 16.31
CA LEU A 369 -1.64 7.45 16.65
C LEU A 369 -0.45 8.38 16.78
N LEU A 370 -0.52 9.50 16.07
CA LEU A 370 0.51 10.53 16.01
C LEU A 370 0.12 11.73 16.88
N GLY A 371 1.11 12.39 17.47
CA GLY A 371 0.93 13.59 18.28
C GLY A 371 0.21 13.31 19.61
N GLY A 372 -0.70 14.19 20.01
CA GLY A 372 -1.43 14.11 21.28
C GLY A 372 -0.70 14.77 22.45
N LEU A 373 -0.81 14.19 23.64
CA LEU A 373 -0.20 14.70 24.87
C LEU A 373 0.95 13.83 25.37
N THR A 374 1.94 14.46 25.98
CA THR A 374 2.93 13.80 26.84
C THR A 374 2.31 13.45 28.19
N GLU A 375 2.98 12.61 28.97
CA GLU A 375 2.57 12.28 30.35
C GLU A 375 2.32 13.54 31.21
N SER A 376 3.16 14.57 31.02
CA SER A 376 3.04 15.87 31.70
C SER A 376 1.93 16.79 31.16
N GLY A 377 1.20 16.38 30.12
CA GLY A 377 0.12 17.17 29.52
C GLY A 377 0.56 18.26 28.54
N ARG A 378 1.81 18.20 28.04
CA ARG A 378 2.29 19.07 26.94
C ARG A 378 2.04 18.42 25.58
N SER A 379 2.04 19.19 24.49
CA SER A 379 2.00 18.65 23.13
C SER A 379 3.11 17.61 22.92
N ALA A 380 2.75 16.47 22.34
CA ALA A 380 3.65 15.38 21.98
C ALA A 380 3.99 15.37 20.48
N VAL A 381 3.51 16.36 19.71
CA VAL A 381 3.87 16.52 18.30
C VAL A 381 5.38 16.73 18.16
N ASN A 382 6.01 15.95 17.29
CA ASN A 382 7.45 15.98 17.07
C ASN A 382 7.79 15.75 15.59
N VAL A 383 9.09 15.78 15.24
CA VAL A 383 9.56 15.62 13.85
C VAL A 383 9.12 14.30 13.22
N LEU A 384 9.04 13.22 14.00
CA LEU A 384 8.62 11.91 13.51
C LEU A 384 7.10 11.88 13.26
N SER A 385 6.30 12.67 13.98
CA SER A 385 4.87 12.86 13.69
C SER A 385 4.65 13.39 12.27
N PHE A 386 5.42 14.40 11.85
CA PHE A 386 5.38 14.92 10.47
C PHE A 386 5.88 13.89 9.47
N LEU A 387 7.02 13.25 9.77
CA LEU A 387 7.63 12.28 8.86
C LEU A 387 6.73 11.05 8.62
N CYS A 388 5.96 10.60 9.61
CA CYS A 388 4.98 9.53 9.44
C CYS A 388 3.87 9.91 8.44
N LEU A 389 3.40 11.16 8.47
CA LEU A 389 2.46 11.67 7.48
C LEU A 389 3.12 11.79 6.10
N ASP A 390 4.35 12.31 6.02
CA ASP A 390 5.09 12.41 4.74
C ASP A 390 5.32 11.04 4.09
N ALA A 391 5.74 10.05 4.87
CA ALA A 391 5.92 8.67 4.40
C ALA A 391 4.60 8.08 3.90
N TYR A 392 3.49 8.35 4.61
CA TYR A 392 2.17 7.91 4.15
C TYR A 392 1.76 8.60 2.85
N GLN A 393 1.98 9.91 2.70
CA GLN A 393 1.66 10.65 1.47
C GLN A 393 2.43 10.10 0.25
N SER A 394 3.61 9.51 0.47
CA SER A 394 4.40 8.85 -0.58
C SER A 394 3.92 7.44 -0.90
N VAL A 395 3.46 6.67 0.10
CA VAL A 395 3.09 5.25 -0.05
C VAL A 395 1.61 5.04 -0.41
N GLN A 396 0.69 5.76 0.25
CA GLN A 396 -0.77 5.74 0.01
C GLN A 396 -1.44 4.36 0.00
N LEU A 397 -0.88 3.39 0.73
CA LEU A 397 -1.48 2.07 0.90
C LEU A 397 -2.50 2.07 2.06
N PRO A 398 -3.39 1.06 2.15
CA PRO A 398 -4.37 0.93 3.23
C PRO A 398 -3.79 0.86 4.65
N GLN A 399 -2.58 0.33 4.80
CA GLN A 399 -1.87 0.22 6.08
C GLN A 399 -0.53 0.99 6.04
N PRO A 400 -0.02 1.43 7.20
CA PRO A 400 -0.73 1.46 8.48
C PRO A 400 -1.90 2.44 8.44
N ASN A 401 -2.91 2.16 9.25
CA ASN A 401 -4.01 3.06 9.47
C ASN A 401 -3.58 4.17 10.43
N LEU A 402 -3.09 5.30 9.90
CA LEU A 402 -2.64 6.41 10.75
C LEU A 402 -3.82 7.17 11.34
N GLY A 403 -3.67 7.60 12.58
CA GLY A 403 -4.53 8.56 13.25
C GLY A 403 -3.72 9.70 13.85
N VAL A 404 -4.37 10.84 14.05
CA VAL A 404 -3.81 12.03 14.70
C VAL A 404 -4.64 12.35 15.93
N ARG A 405 -3.96 12.58 17.06
CA ARG A 405 -4.58 13.04 18.30
C ARG A 405 -4.61 14.56 18.32
N THR A 406 -5.81 15.13 18.37
CA THR A 406 -6.06 16.57 18.49
C THR A 406 -6.42 16.94 19.92
N ASN A 407 -6.04 18.15 20.30
CA ASN A 407 -6.29 18.74 21.61
C ASN A 407 -6.17 20.26 21.51
N ALA A 408 -6.42 20.97 22.62
CA ALA A 408 -6.33 22.43 22.66
C ALA A 408 -4.91 22.98 22.35
N LEU A 409 -3.86 22.16 22.46
CA LEU A 409 -2.46 22.53 22.28
C LEU A 409 -1.90 22.19 20.88
N ILE A 410 -2.70 21.60 19.99
CA ILE A 410 -2.21 21.22 18.66
C ILE A 410 -1.76 22.45 17.86
N ASP A 411 -0.57 22.38 17.29
CA ASP A 411 -0.01 23.48 16.51
C ASP A 411 -0.61 23.52 15.10
N THR A 412 -0.75 24.73 14.55
CA THR A 412 -1.32 24.95 13.23
C THR A 412 -0.55 24.24 12.10
N PRO A 413 0.80 24.25 12.08
CA PRO A 413 1.56 23.51 11.05
C PRO A 413 1.22 22.02 10.99
N PHE A 414 1.17 21.33 12.13
CA PHE A 414 0.84 19.90 12.14
C PHE A 414 -0.62 19.64 11.77
N LEU A 415 -1.55 20.51 12.18
CA LEU A 415 -2.95 20.42 11.79
C LEU A 415 -3.15 20.62 10.27
N LEU A 416 -2.43 21.56 9.66
CA LEU A 416 -2.44 21.76 8.21
C LEU A 416 -1.82 20.57 7.47
N LYS A 417 -0.72 20.00 7.99
CA LYS A 417 -0.13 18.77 7.44
C LYS A 417 -1.11 17.60 7.49
N THR A 418 -1.87 17.50 8.57
CA THR A 418 -2.94 16.50 8.74
C THR A 418 -4.03 16.70 7.68
N ALA A 419 -4.50 17.94 7.49
CA ALA A 419 -5.49 18.28 6.45
C ALA A 419 -4.98 17.99 5.02
N GLU A 420 -3.70 18.25 4.75
CA GLU A 420 -3.06 17.92 3.47
C GLU A 420 -3.11 16.41 3.18
N THR A 421 -2.82 15.59 4.19
CA THR A 421 -2.88 14.13 4.05
C THR A 421 -4.33 13.65 3.84
N ILE A 422 -5.30 14.18 4.58
CA ILE A 422 -6.74 13.85 4.39
C ILE A 422 -7.20 14.14 2.96
N ARG A 423 -6.74 15.26 2.38
CA ARG A 423 -7.10 15.70 1.02
C ARG A 423 -6.72 14.68 -0.06
N LEU A 424 -5.75 13.80 0.18
CA LEU A 424 -5.39 12.72 -0.76
C LEU A 424 -6.54 11.74 -1.02
N GLY A 425 -7.55 11.70 -0.15
CA GLY A 425 -8.77 10.92 -0.37
C GLY A 425 -8.67 9.44 -0.04
N THR A 426 -7.53 8.98 0.47
CA THR A 426 -7.34 7.60 0.96
C THR A 426 -8.06 7.33 2.29
N GLY A 427 -8.54 8.39 2.95
CA GLY A 427 -9.22 8.35 4.24
C GLY A 427 -8.33 8.24 5.47
N ILE A 428 -7.03 8.44 5.29
CA ILE A 428 -6.04 8.50 6.35
C ILE A 428 -5.47 9.92 6.37
N PRO A 429 -5.19 10.52 7.54
CA PRO A 429 -5.39 9.98 8.88
C PRO A 429 -6.83 10.09 9.42
N GLN A 430 -7.13 9.25 10.40
CA GLN A 430 -8.23 9.43 11.35
C GLN A 430 -7.92 10.51 12.39
N ILE A 431 -8.94 11.06 13.04
CA ILE A 431 -8.76 12.11 14.03
C ILE A 431 -9.40 11.70 15.36
N PHE A 432 -8.65 11.78 16.45
CA PHE A 432 -9.08 11.45 17.82
C PHE A 432 -8.90 12.65 18.74
N ASN A 433 -9.83 12.87 19.66
CA ASN A 433 -9.84 14.07 20.51
C ASN A 433 -9.44 13.78 21.97
N ASP A 434 -8.27 14.27 22.39
CA ASP A 434 -7.80 14.07 23.76
C ASP A 434 -8.73 14.72 24.80
N GLU A 435 -9.44 15.79 24.43
CA GLU A 435 -10.36 16.54 25.33
C GLU A 435 -11.58 15.71 25.77
N VAL A 436 -11.77 14.53 25.18
CA VAL A 436 -12.87 13.59 25.43
C VAL A 436 -12.34 12.24 25.83
N VAL A 437 -11.34 11.73 25.11
CA VAL A 437 -10.78 10.40 25.34
C VAL A 437 -10.11 10.33 26.71
N VAL A 438 -9.32 11.34 27.10
CA VAL A 438 -8.66 11.34 28.41
C VAL A 438 -9.69 11.32 29.54
N PRO A 439 -10.71 12.22 29.57
CA PRO A 439 -11.82 12.10 30.53
C PRO A 439 -12.56 10.76 30.50
N ALA A 440 -12.78 10.16 29.32
CA ALA A 440 -13.45 8.87 29.20
C ALA A 440 -12.67 7.75 29.90
N PHE A 441 -11.34 7.76 29.83
CA PHE A 441 -10.49 6.81 30.55
C PHE A 441 -10.45 7.07 32.06
N LEU A 442 -10.40 8.34 32.49
CA LEU A 442 -10.47 8.69 33.92
C LEU A 442 -11.77 8.18 34.54
N ASN A 443 -12.89 8.26 33.81
CA ASN A 443 -14.18 7.71 34.22
C ASN A 443 -14.17 6.18 34.39
N ARG A 444 -13.15 5.48 33.87
CA ARG A 444 -12.95 4.03 34.01
C ARG A 444 -11.81 3.65 34.98
N GLY A 445 -11.33 4.61 35.76
CA GLY A 445 -10.30 4.37 36.77
C GLY A 445 -8.87 4.23 36.22
N VAL A 446 -8.64 4.63 34.97
CA VAL A 446 -7.29 4.73 34.40
C VAL A 446 -6.60 5.96 34.99
N SER A 447 -5.31 5.86 35.31
CA SER A 447 -4.52 7.00 35.80
C SER A 447 -4.45 8.12 34.75
N LEU A 448 -4.21 9.36 35.18
CA LEU A 448 -4.12 10.49 34.25
C LEU A 448 -2.93 10.36 33.30
N GLU A 449 -1.81 9.87 33.82
CA GLU A 449 -0.57 9.60 33.10
C GLU A 449 -0.80 8.58 32.00
N ASP A 450 -1.44 7.44 32.33
CA ASP A 450 -1.76 6.40 31.36
C ASP A 450 -2.82 6.86 30.37
N ALA A 451 -3.87 7.56 30.84
CA ALA A 451 -4.92 8.08 29.98
C ALA A 451 -4.37 9.07 28.94
N ARG A 452 -3.37 9.90 29.28
CA ARG A 452 -2.68 10.78 28.31
C ARG A 452 -1.86 10.00 27.29
N ASP A 453 -1.43 8.79 27.63
CA ASP A 453 -0.63 7.91 26.78
C ASP A 453 -1.47 6.97 25.91
N TYR A 454 -2.79 7.17 25.84
CA TYR A 454 -3.66 6.30 25.05
C TYR A 454 -3.26 6.24 23.57
N ALA A 455 -3.61 5.10 22.96
CA ALA A 455 -3.61 4.88 21.53
C ALA A 455 -4.91 4.20 21.09
N VAL A 456 -4.94 3.73 19.85
CA VAL A 456 -6.06 2.99 19.28
C VAL A 456 -5.62 1.58 18.90
N VAL A 457 -6.51 0.64 19.17
CA VAL A 457 -6.45 -0.75 18.73
C VAL A 457 -7.41 -0.92 17.57
N GLY A 458 -6.99 -1.57 16.49
CA GLY A 458 -7.87 -1.90 15.38
C GLY A 458 -8.34 -0.67 14.60
N CYS A 459 -9.60 -0.29 14.78
CA CYS A 459 -10.28 0.74 14.02
C CYS A 459 -10.35 2.09 14.75
N VAL A 460 -11.04 2.12 15.90
CA VAL A 460 -11.28 3.29 16.74
C VAL A 460 -11.24 2.95 18.23
N GLU A 461 -10.91 1.71 18.56
CA GLU A 461 -10.98 1.19 19.92
C GLU A 461 -9.91 1.81 20.79
N LEU A 462 -10.31 2.41 21.90
CA LEU A 462 -9.39 3.13 22.77
C LEU A 462 -8.66 2.15 23.70
N SER A 463 -7.33 2.25 23.76
CA SER A 463 -6.52 1.38 24.62
C SER A 463 -5.31 2.11 25.19
N ILE A 464 -4.76 1.60 26.31
CA ILE A 464 -3.49 2.08 26.85
C ILE A 464 -2.38 1.10 26.43
N PRO A 465 -1.43 1.52 25.56
CA PRO A 465 -0.37 0.67 25.06
C PRO A 465 0.42 -0.03 26.17
N GLY A 466 0.66 -1.33 26.01
CA GLY A 466 1.47 -2.13 26.93
C GLY A 466 0.88 -2.31 28.33
N ARG A 467 -0.38 -1.90 28.57
CA ARG A 467 -0.99 -1.93 29.91
C ARG A 467 -2.42 -2.48 29.92
N THR A 468 -3.08 -2.53 28.76
CA THR A 468 -4.49 -2.92 28.65
C THR A 468 -4.65 -4.24 27.90
N TYR A 469 -5.54 -5.09 28.40
CA TYR A 469 -6.16 -6.15 27.60
C TYR A 469 -7.67 -5.92 27.55
N GLY A 470 -8.17 -5.42 26.41
CA GLY A 470 -9.49 -4.81 26.35
C GLY A 470 -10.60 -5.63 25.70
N LEU A 471 -10.28 -6.76 25.03
CA LEU A 471 -11.20 -7.51 24.16
C LEU A 471 -12.19 -6.55 23.47
N HIS A 472 -11.64 -5.60 22.72
CA HIS A 472 -12.33 -4.35 22.42
C HIS A 472 -13.55 -4.53 21.49
N ASP A 473 -13.67 -5.67 20.81
CA ASP A 473 -14.77 -6.00 19.89
C ASP A 473 -15.39 -7.36 20.26
N ILE A 474 -15.72 -7.56 21.54
CA ILE A 474 -16.24 -8.86 22.04
C ILE A 474 -17.70 -9.10 21.64
N ALA A 475 -18.49 -8.04 21.41
CA ALA A 475 -19.89 -8.18 21.01
C ALA A 475 -20.46 -6.92 20.35
N MET A 476 -21.19 -7.11 19.24
CA MET A 476 -21.93 -6.06 18.54
C MET A 476 -23.42 -6.11 18.90
N PHE A 477 -23.94 -5.04 19.51
CA PHE A 477 -25.29 -4.93 20.02
C PHE A 477 -26.20 -4.12 19.08
N ASN A 478 -27.23 -4.75 18.52
CA ASN A 478 -28.15 -4.11 17.56
C ASN A 478 -29.34 -3.43 18.28
N LEU A 479 -29.24 -2.12 18.51
CA LEU A 479 -30.28 -1.33 19.19
C LEU A 479 -31.60 -1.31 18.42
N LEU A 480 -31.53 -1.30 17.08
CA LEU A 480 -32.72 -1.24 16.24
C LEU A 480 -33.51 -2.56 16.27
N LYS A 481 -32.82 -3.70 16.41
CA LYS A 481 -33.47 -5.00 16.60
C LYS A 481 -34.26 -5.05 17.90
N VAL A 482 -33.74 -4.43 18.96
CA VAL A 482 -34.46 -4.32 20.25
C VAL A 482 -35.74 -3.51 20.11
N MET A 483 -35.71 -2.41 19.34
CA MET A 483 -36.93 -1.65 19.01
C MET A 483 -37.93 -2.52 18.24
N GLU A 484 -37.50 -3.22 17.19
CA GLU A 484 -38.38 -4.10 16.39
C GLU A 484 -39.12 -5.11 17.28
N ILE A 485 -38.40 -5.80 18.16
CA ILE A 485 -38.98 -6.76 19.11
C ILE A 485 -40.00 -6.06 20.03
N SER A 486 -39.64 -4.89 20.54
CA SER A 486 -40.52 -4.10 21.43
C SER A 486 -41.79 -3.62 20.73
N LEU A 487 -41.73 -3.36 19.41
CA LEU A 487 -42.90 -3.01 18.62
C LEU A 487 -43.83 -4.22 18.44
N TYR A 488 -43.29 -5.39 18.08
CA TYR A 488 -44.09 -6.60 17.88
C TYR A 488 -44.76 -7.09 19.16
N GLU A 489 -44.08 -6.98 20.30
CA GLU A 489 -44.66 -7.38 21.59
C GLU A 489 -45.79 -6.45 22.07
N ASN A 490 -45.95 -5.28 21.46
CA ASN A 490 -47.02 -4.32 21.77
C ASN A 490 -48.14 -4.31 20.72
N GLU A 491 -48.14 -5.23 19.75
CA GLU A 491 -49.23 -5.37 18.78
C GLU A 491 -50.57 -5.69 19.48
N GLY A 492 -51.62 -4.95 19.12
CA GLY A 492 -52.94 -5.09 19.76
C GLY A 492 -53.06 -4.43 21.14
N ASN A 493 -52.05 -3.66 21.58
CA ASN A 493 -52.14 -2.90 22.83
C ASN A 493 -52.80 -1.52 22.60
N ASP A 494 -54.12 -1.48 22.70
CA ASP A 494 -54.93 -0.26 22.54
C ASP A 494 -54.62 0.85 23.57
N THR A 495 -53.96 0.51 24.68
CA THR A 495 -53.61 1.45 25.76
C THR A 495 -52.16 1.95 25.72
N LEU A 496 -51.42 1.60 24.66
CA LEU A 496 -50.02 1.96 24.53
C LEU A 496 -49.83 3.48 24.47
N THR A 497 -48.93 4.00 25.31
CA THR A 497 -48.41 5.37 25.21
C THR A 497 -46.97 5.37 24.72
N TYR A 498 -46.50 6.51 24.21
CA TYR A 498 -45.11 6.66 23.78
C TYR A 498 -44.13 6.42 24.94
N GLU A 499 -44.43 6.91 26.13
CA GLU A 499 -43.61 6.74 27.32
C GLU A 499 -43.54 5.27 27.74
N ALA A 500 -44.66 4.54 27.65
CA ALA A 500 -44.71 3.11 27.94
C ALA A 500 -43.89 2.31 26.91
N LEU A 501 -43.95 2.68 25.63
CA LEU A 501 -43.13 2.07 24.59
C LEU A 501 -41.63 2.31 24.83
N LEU A 502 -41.22 3.55 25.14
CA LEU A 502 -39.83 3.88 25.46
C LEU A 502 -39.34 3.14 26.71
N ALA A 503 -40.19 3.03 27.74
CA ALA A 503 -39.86 2.25 28.94
C ALA A 503 -39.69 0.76 28.60
N HIS A 504 -40.53 0.21 27.73
CA HIS A 504 -40.41 -1.17 27.28
C HIS A 504 -39.11 -1.41 26.50
N ILE A 505 -38.75 -0.51 25.57
CA ILE A 505 -37.48 -0.57 24.82
C ILE A 505 -36.30 -0.54 25.79
N ARG A 506 -36.30 0.36 26.77
CA ARG A 506 -35.24 0.43 27.79
C ARG A 506 -35.12 -0.87 28.59
N ALA A 507 -36.25 -1.46 29.01
CA ALA A 507 -36.25 -2.75 29.70
C ALA A 507 -35.66 -3.88 28.82
N LYS A 508 -36.00 -3.90 27.52
CA LYS A 508 -35.46 -4.89 26.58
C LYS A 508 -33.97 -4.68 26.30
N ILE A 509 -33.50 -3.43 26.24
CA ILE A 509 -32.06 -3.12 26.14
C ILE A 509 -31.33 -3.76 27.33
N SER A 510 -31.80 -3.55 28.56
CA SER A 510 -31.19 -4.16 29.76
C SER A 510 -31.22 -5.68 29.74
N HIS A 511 -32.33 -6.28 29.35
CA HIS A 511 -32.46 -7.73 29.23
C HIS A 511 -31.44 -8.32 28.26
N TYR A 512 -31.36 -7.79 27.04
CA TYR A 512 -30.44 -8.32 26.03
C TYR A 512 -28.96 -8.00 26.33
N ILE A 513 -28.65 -6.90 27.03
CA ILE A 513 -27.29 -6.64 27.51
C ILE A 513 -26.86 -7.72 28.51
N THR A 514 -27.76 -8.15 29.40
CA THR A 514 -27.47 -9.24 30.36
C THR A 514 -27.05 -10.52 29.61
N LEU A 515 -27.83 -10.92 28.60
CA LEU A 515 -27.53 -12.11 27.78
C LEU A 515 -26.23 -11.96 26.98
N MET A 516 -25.97 -10.76 26.44
CA MET A 516 -24.73 -10.46 25.73
C MET A 516 -23.53 -10.62 26.66
N VAL A 517 -23.59 -10.08 27.87
CA VAL A 517 -22.51 -10.19 28.87
C VAL A 517 -22.25 -11.64 29.25
N GLU A 518 -23.31 -12.43 29.49
CA GLU A 518 -23.18 -13.87 29.76
C GLU A 518 -22.45 -14.60 28.62
N GLY A 519 -22.86 -14.36 27.37
CA GLY A 519 -22.22 -14.94 26.20
C GLY A 519 -20.76 -14.50 26.03
N SER A 520 -20.48 -13.21 26.21
CA SER A 520 -19.12 -12.66 26.15
C SER A 520 -18.20 -13.27 27.22
N ASN A 521 -18.69 -13.46 28.44
CA ASN A 521 -17.91 -14.05 29.53
C ASN A 521 -17.56 -15.52 29.27
N ILE A 522 -18.45 -16.28 28.61
CA ILE A 522 -18.16 -17.66 28.17
C ILE A 522 -16.98 -17.65 27.18
N CYS A 523 -16.98 -16.73 26.20
CA CYS A 523 -15.87 -16.59 25.26
C CYS A 523 -14.56 -16.20 25.94
N ASP A 524 -14.61 -15.28 26.91
CA ASP A 524 -13.43 -14.82 27.68
C ASP A 524 -12.80 -15.98 28.48
N ILE A 525 -13.63 -16.75 29.21
CA ILE A 525 -13.21 -17.98 29.91
C ILE A 525 -12.60 -19.00 28.93
N GLY A 526 -13.18 -19.15 27.75
CA GLY A 526 -12.66 -20.02 26.70
C GLY A 526 -11.24 -19.64 26.27
N HIS A 527 -10.93 -18.35 26.14
CA HIS A 527 -9.57 -17.89 25.80
C HIS A 527 -8.59 -18.18 26.94
N ARG A 528 -8.98 -17.93 28.20
CA ARG A 528 -8.16 -18.26 29.37
C ARG A 528 -7.79 -19.74 29.41
N ASP A 529 -8.78 -20.61 29.22
CA ASP A 529 -8.61 -22.05 29.45
C ASP A 529 -7.91 -22.75 28.27
N TRP A 530 -8.07 -22.24 27.04
CA TRP A 530 -7.65 -22.94 25.82
C TRP A 530 -6.66 -22.19 24.93
N ALA A 531 -6.51 -20.87 25.11
CA ALA A 531 -5.67 -20.03 24.23
C ALA A 531 -4.89 -18.93 24.99
N PRO A 532 -4.14 -19.25 26.06
CA PRO A 532 -3.24 -18.29 26.68
C PRO A 532 -2.13 -17.87 25.72
N VAL A 533 -1.63 -16.64 25.87
CA VAL A 533 -0.67 -16.00 24.96
C VAL A 533 0.57 -15.49 25.72
N PRO A 534 1.43 -16.39 26.22
CA PRO A 534 2.51 -16.05 27.13
C PRO A 534 3.55 -15.09 26.54
N LEU A 535 3.81 -15.12 25.23
CA LEU A 535 4.73 -14.18 24.58
C LEU A 535 4.13 -12.78 24.59
N LEU A 536 2.89 -12.59 24.11
CA LEU A 536 2.22 -11.28 24.20
C LEU A 536 2.13 -10.79 25.64
N SER A 537 1.75 -11.65 26.58
CA SER A 537 1.68 -11.34 28.01
C SER A 537 3.00 -10.83 28.58
N SER A 538 4.14 -11.30 28.08
CA SER A 538 5.45 -10.81 28.53
C SER A 538 5.73 -9.34 28.18
N PHE A 539 5.00 -8.76 27.22
CA PHE A 539 5.08 -7.35 26.83
C PHE A 539 4.00 -6.46 27.45
N ILE A 540 3.11 -7.03 28.26
CA ILE A 540 2.04 -6.29 28.94
C ILE A 540 2.39 -6.13 30.42
N SER A 541 2.37 -4.87 30.86
CA SER A 541 2.68 -4.46 32.23
C SER A 541 1.83 -5.22 33.24
N ASP A 542 2.47 -5.53 34.37
CA ASP A 542 1.95 -6.27 35.52
C ASP A 542 1.72 -7.78 35.29
N CYS A 543 1.78 -8.30 34.06
CA CYS A 543 1.60 -9.75 33.79
C CYS A 543 2.74 -10.58 34.40
N LEU A 544 3.98 -10.18 34.15
CA LEU A 544 5.18 -10.85 34.69
C LEU A 544 5.23 -10.74 36.22
N GLU A 545 4.92 -9.57 36.78
CA GLU A 545 4.91 -9.35 38.24
C GLU A 545 3.83 -10.18 38.93
N LYS A 546 2.64 -10.31 38.32
CA LYS A 546 1.54 -11.13 38.85
C LYS A 546 1.71 -12.63 38.55
N GLY A 547 2.59 -13.00 37.62
CA GLY A 547 2.72 -14.36 37.12
C GLY A 547 1.45 -14.88 36.45
N ARG A 548 0.70 -14.00 35.75
CA ARG A 548 -0.57 -14.32 35.10
C ARG A 548 -0.59 -13.86 33.65
N ASP A 549 -1.20 -14.68 32.80
CA ASP A 549 -1.45 -14.33 31.40
C ASP A 549 -2.49 -13.20 31.29
N ILE A 550 -2.46 -12.43 30.20
CA ILE A 550 -3.47 -11.37 29.95
C ILE A 550 -4.90 -11.94 29.90
N THR A 551 -5.07 -13.18 29.40
CA THR A 551 -6.36 -13.88 29.36
C THR A 551 -6.88 -14.25 30.75
N ASP A 552 -6.02 -14.26 31.77
CA ASP A 552 -6.36 -14.49 33.19
C ASP A 552 -6.23 -13.22 34.06
N GLY A 553 -6.32 -12.03 33.43
CA GLY A 553 -6.31 -10.75 34.13
C GLY A 553 -4.92 -10.26 34.55
N GLY A 554 -3.85 -10.73 33.90
CA GLY A 554 -2.48 -10.27 34.15
C GLY A 554 -2.27 -8.78 33.89
N ALA A 555 -2.96 -8.20 32.90
CA ALA A 555 -2.80 -6.80 32.50
C ALA A 555 -3.16 -5.82 33.63
N ARG A 556 -2.60 -4.60 33.58
CA ARG A 556 -2.94 -3.51 34.50
C ARG A 556 -4.41 -3.14 34.41
N TYR A 557 -4.90 -2.94 33.19
CA TYR A 557 -6.29 -2.62 32.89
C TYR A 557 -6.92 -3.75 32.07
N ASN A 558 -8.06 -4.25 32.55
CA ASN A 558 -8.82 -5.29 31.86
C ASN A 558 -10.19 -4.75 31.52
N PHE A 559 -10.53 -4.73 30.23
CA PHE A 559 -11.84 -4.28 29.74
C PHE A 559 -12.47 -5.34 28.84
N SER A 560 -13.77 -5.18 28.60
CA SER A 560 -14.52 -5.90 27.56
C SER A 560 -15.33 -4.89 26.75
N GLY A 561 -14.91 -4.63 25.51
CA GLY A 561 -15.50 -3.60 24.66
C GLY A 561 -16.70 -4.09 23.86
N VAL A 562 -17.85 -3.42 24.01
CA VAL A 562 -19.11 -3.78 23.32
C VAL A 562 -19.69 -2.59 22.56
N GLN A 563 -20.23 -2.83 21.36
CA GLN A 563 -20.60 -1.77 20.42
C GLN A 563 -22.12 -1.63 20.34
N GLY A 564 -22.66 -0.47 20.69
CA GLY A 564 -24.08 -0.13 20.48
C GLY A 564 -24.30 0.42 19.08
N ILE A 565 -25.02 -0.30 18.22
CA ILE A 565 -25.17 0.03 16.80
C ILE A 565 -26.63 0.38 16.47
N GLY A 566 -26.82 1.39 15.62
CA GLY A 566 -28.12 1.77 15.06
C GLY A 566 -28.82 2.92 15.78
N ILE A 567 -28.09 3.77 16.52
CA ILE A 567 -28.69 4.87 17.31
C ILE A 567 -29.36 5.94 16.43
N ALA A 568 -28.80 6.27 15.26
CA ALA A 568 -29.40 7.20 14.31
C ALA A 568 -30.74 6.68 13.80
N ASN A 569 -30.79 5.42 13.36
CA ASN A 569 -32.04 4.78 12.92
C ASN A 569 -33.07 4.71 14.05
N LEU A 570 -32.63 4.40 15.27
CA LEU A 570 -33.49 4.29 16.44
C LEU A 570 -34.15 5.63 16.77
N SER A 571 -33.37 6.72 16.82
CA SER A 571 -33.90 8.05 17.12
C SER A 571 -34.83 8.57 16.02
N ASP A 572 -34.42 8.46 14.75
CA ASP A 572 -35.25 8.86 13.61
C ASP A 572 -36.57 8.07 13.58
N SER A 573 -36.52 6.77 13.90
CA SER A 573 -37.70 5.91 13.97
C SER A 573 -38.62 6.32 15.11
N LEU A 574 -38.09 6.55 16.30
CA LEU A 574 -38.90 6.93 17.45
C LEU A 574 -39.50 8.32 17.31
N HIS A 575 -38.79 9.27 16.70
CA HIS A 575 -39.30 10.61 16.40
C HIS A 575 -40.47 10.55 15.40
N ALA A 576 -40.28 9.82 14.29
CA ALA A 576 -41.32 9.68 13.28
C ALA A 576 -42.54 8.87 13.77
N LEU A 577 -42.31 7.81 14.56
CA LEU A 577 -43.37 7.01 15.18
C LEU A 577 -44.17 7.87 16.16
N ASN A 578 -43.49 8.60 17.06
CA ASN A 578 -44.17 9.47 18.01
C ASN A 578 -45.06 10.50 17.30
N GLY A 579 -44.46 11.19 16.34
CA GLY A 579 -45.15 12.21 15.58
C GLY A 579 -46.35 11.69 14.80
N LEU A 580 -46.26 10.52 14.16
CA LEU A 580 -47.34 10.00 13.32
C LEU A 580 -48.47 9.33 14.12
N VAL A 581 -48.12 8.58 15.16
CA VAL A 581 -49.05 7.72 15.91
C VAL A 581 -49.61 8.43 17.14
N PHE A 582 -48.75 9.05 17.95
CA PHE A 582 -49.14 9.58 19.26
C PHE A 582 -49.46 11.08 19.21
N ASP A 583 -48.63 11.89 18.55
CA ASP A 583 -48.84 13.35 18.50
C ASP A 583 -49.91 13.75 17.49
N GLN A 584 -49.77 13.32 16.22
CA GLN A 584 -50.69 13.70 15.14
C GLN A 584 -51.89 12.75 15.00
N GLN A 585 -51.83 11.57 15.61
CA GLN A 585 -52.85 10.52 15.55
C GLN A 585 -53.36 10.22 14.13
N ARG A 586 -52.45 10.26 13.15
CA ARG A 586 -52.77 10.05 11.72
C ARG A 586 -52.89 8.59 11.34
N LEU A 587 -52.33 7.71 12.16
CA LEU A 587 -52.31 6.26 11.96
C LEU A 587 -52.31 5.61 13.34
N SER A 588 -53.06 4.52 13.53
CA SER A 588 -52.93 3.74 14.78
C SER A 588 -51.58 3.00 14.81
N PHE A 589 -51.15 2.62 16.01
CA PHE A 589 -49.92 1.85 16.21
C PHE A 589 -49.92 0.56 15.38
N ASP A 590 -50.99 -0.23 15.47
CA ASP A 590 -51.13 -1.49 14.72
C ASP A 590 -51.19 -1.29 13.20
N ALA A 591 -51.79 -0.19 12.74
CA ALA A 591 -51.82 0.12 11.32
C ALA A 591 -50.41 0.47 10.80
N LEU A 592 -49.62 1.24 11.57
CA LEU A 592 -48.21 1.47 11.23
C LEU A 592 -47.43 0.15 11.24
N LEU A 593 -47.60 -0.67 12.27
CA LEU A 593 -46.90 -1.94 12.41
C LEU A 593 -47.20 -2.90 11.25
N SER A 594 -48.46 -2.97 10.81
CA SER A 594 -48.86 -3.76 9.64
C SER A 594 -48.20 -3.27 8.35
N ILE A 595 -48.07 -1.95 8.16
CA ILE A 595 -47.35 -1.37 7.02
C ILE A 595 -45.86 -1.76 7.05
N LEU A 596 -45.23 -1.72 8.23
CA LEU A 596 -43.83 -2.09 8.42
C LEU A 596 -43.61 -3.59 8.14
N LYS A 597 -44.47 -4.46 8.68
CA LYS A 597 -44.43 -5.92 8.42
C LYS A 597 -44.58 -6.26 6.93
N ASN A 598 -45.37 -5.47 6.20
CA ASN A 598 -45.52 -5.58 4.75
C ASN A 598 -44.43 -4.85 3.95
N ASN A 599 -43.37 -4.36 4.61
CA ASN A 599 -42.24 -3.68 3.99
C ASN A 599 -42.64 -2.52 3.05
N PHE A 600 -43.68 -1.77 3.43
CA PHE A 600 -44.25 -0.68 2.63
C PHE A 600 -44.77 -1.08 1.23
N ALA A 601 -44.99 -2.37 0.95
CA ALA A 601 -45.29 -2.87 -0.39
C ALA A 601 -46.66 -2.44 -0.98
N THR A 602 -47.54 -1.84 -0.17
CA THR A 602 -48.84 -1.37 -0.64
C THR A 602 -48.76 0.09 -1.10
N PRO A 603 -49.64 0.56 -2.02
CA PRO A 603 -49.66 1.97 -2.43
C PRO A 603 -49.83 2.95 -1.27
N GLU A 604 -50.53 2.54 -0.21
CA GLU A 604 -50.63 3.33 1.02
C GLU A 604 -49.34 3.26 1.84
N GLY A 605 -48.73 2.08 1.94
CA GLY A 605 -47.42 1.89 2.56
C GLY A 605 -46.35 2.78 1.93
N GLU A 606 -46.31 2.90 0.60
CA GLU A 606 -45.38 3.80 -0.12
C GLU A 606 -45.60 5.28 0.24
N LYS A 607 -46.87 5.72 0.34
CA LYS A 607 -47.20 7.10 0.76
C LYS A 607 -46.80 7.37 2.21
N ILE A 608 -47.06 6.42 3.10
CA ILE A 608 -46.66 6.51 4.50
C ILE A 608 -45.14 6.54 4.61
N ARG A 609 -44.41 5.68 3.89
CA ARG A 609 -42.95 5.72 3.82
C ARG A 609 -42.43 7.07 3.37
N ALA A 610 -42.98 7.62 2.28
CA ALA A 610 -42.60 8.95 1.80
C ALA A 610 -42.86 10.04 2.86
N ARG A 611 -43.93 9.91 3.65
CA ARG A 611 -44.21 10.82 4.77
C ARG A 611 -43.20 10.67 5.91
N LEU A 612 -42.88 9.44 6.31
CA LEU A 612 -41.90 9.14 7.37
C LEU A 612 -40.52 9.72 7.05
N ILE A 613 -40.12 9.70 5.78
CA ILE A 613 -38.84 10.26 5.31
C ILE A 613 -38.88 11.80 5.26
N ASN A 614 -39.92 12.38 4.65
CA ASN A 614 -39.89 13.80 4.26
C ASN A 614 -40.60 14.76 5.23
N ARG A 615 -41.36 14.27 6.22
CA ARG A 615 -42.14 15.13 7.14
C ARG A 615 -41.63 15.16 8.57
N PHE A 616 -40.66 14.31 8.90
CA PHE A 616 -40.06 14.27 10.22
C PHE A 616 -38.59 14.61 10.11
N GLU A 617 -38.11 15.42 11.05
CA GLU A 617 -36.72 15.78 11.20
C GLU A 617 -35.85 14.54 11.46
N LYS A 618 -34.56 14.63 11.11
CA LYS A 618 -33.61 13.52 11.19
C LYS A 618 -32.38 13.92 11.98
N TYR A 619 -31.82 12.97 12.72
CA TYR A 619 -30.56 13.08 13.44
C TYR A 619 -29.43 13.51 12.48
N GLY A 620 -28.53 14.38 12.96
CA GLY A 620 -27.43 14.92 12.15
C GLY A 620 -27.68 16.30 11.53
N ASN A 621 -28.79 16.96 11.89
CA ASN A 621 -29.20 18.25 11.35
C ASN A 621 -29.24 19.39 12.38
N ASP A 622 -28.64 19.20 13.57
CA ASP A 622 -28.68 20.12 14.71
C ASP A 622 -30.11 20.41 15.20
N ILE A 623 -30.91 19.35 15.39
CA ILE A 623 -32.32 19.45 15.78
C ILE A 623 -32.51 18.74 17.12
N ASP A 624 -32.71 19.54 18.18
CA ASP A 624 -32.71 19.05 19.57
C ASP A 624 -33.73 17.93 19.83
N ASN A 625 -34.93 18.00 19.23
CA ASN A 625 -35.97 17.01 19.48
C ASN A 625 -35.53 15.57 19.10
N VAL A 626 -34.85 15.40 17.96
CA VAL A 626 -34.38 14.07 17.52
C VAL A 626 -33.01 13.73 18.10
N ASP A 627 -32.13 14.73 18.23
CA ASP A 627 -30.79 14.53 18.80
C ASP A 627 -30.86 14.11 20.28
N ASN A 628 -31.80 14.65 21.05
CA ASN A 628 -31.97 14.30 22.46
C ASN A 628 -32.49 12.86 22.65
N ILE A 629 -33.31 12.33 21.74
CA ILE A 629 -33.72 10.92 21.76
C ILE A 629 -32.49 10.02 21.62
N SER A 630 -31.58 10.35 20.69
CA SER A 630 -30.29 9.64 20.56
C SER A 630 -29.46 9.74 21.83
N ALA A 631 -29.32 10.94 22.39
CA ALA A 631 -28.50 11.19 23.58
C ALA A 631 -29.00 10.37 24.79
N GLU A 632 -30.30 10.35 25.03
CA GLU A 632 -30.91 9.63 26.16
C GLU A 632 -30.78 8.11 26.04
N LEU A 633 -31.10 7.55 24.86
CA LEU A 633 -31.08 6.09 24.67
C LEU A 633 -29.66 5.54 24.61
N LEU A 634 -28.74 6.27 23.97
CA LEU A 634 -27.33 5.88 23.96
C LEU A 634 -26.71 5.97 25.36
N ARG A 635 -27.06 7.01 26.12
CA ARG A 635 -26.68 7.11 27.53
C ARG A 635 -27.22 5.93 28.34
N TYR A 636 -28.49 5.56 28.15
CA TYR A 636 -29.09 4.42 28.83
C TYR A 636 -28.33 3.12 28.54
N TYR A 637 -28.05 2.84 27.25
CA TYR A 637 -27.21 1.71 26.84
C TYR A 637 -25.85 1.73 27.55
N CYS A 638 -25.14 2.87 27.54
CA CYS A 638 -23.83 2.97 28.15
C CYS A 638 -23.87 2.72 29.67
N LYS A 639 -24.87 3.29 30.35
CA LYS A 639 -25.09 3.14 31.79
C LYS A 639 -25.52 1.74 32.21
N GLU A 640 -26.13 1.00 31.30
CA GLU A 640 -26.45 -0.40 31.53
C GLU A 640 -25.20 -1.27 31.38
N VAL A 641 -24.42 -1.10 30.30
CA VAL A 641 -23.19 -1.87 30.05
C VAL A 641 -22.18 -1.75 31.18
N GLU A 642 -21.98 -0.56 31.75
CA GLU A 642 -20.95 -0.34 32.80
C GLU A 642 -21.24 -1.03 34.14
N LYS A 643 -22.44 -1.62 34.31
CA LYS A 643 -22.79 -2.38 35.53
C LYS A 643 -22.08 -3.72 35.61
N TYR A 644 -21.58 -4.24 34.49
CA TYR A 644 -21.11 -5.61 34.38
C TYR A 644 -19.58 -5.72 34.44
N GLN A 645 -19.11 -6.78 35.09
CA GLN A 645 -17.69 -7.13 35.22
C GLN A 645 -17.34 -8.32 34.31
N ASN A 646 -16.06 -8.43 33.94
CA ASN A 646 -15.54 -9.54 33.16
C ASN A 646 -14.74 -10.54 34.02
N PRO A 647 -14.50 -11.78 33.53
CA PRO A 647 -13.77 -12.82 34.28
C PRO A 647 -12.32 -12.45 34.63
N ARG A 648 -11.74 -11.48 33.92
CA ARG A 648 -10.37 -10.98 34.12
C ARG A 648 -10.25 -9.95 35.27
N GLY A 649 -11.32 -9.71 36.02
CA GLY A 649 -11.36 -8.74 37.13
C GLY A 649 -11.54 -7.29 36.67
N GLY A 650 -11.99 -7.10 35.43
CA GLY A 650 -12.22 -5.82 34.77
C GLY A 650 -13.70 -5.48 34.59
N GLN A 651 -13.98 -4.47 33.75
CA GLN A 651 -15.34 -3.99 33.48
C GLN A 651 -15.69 -4.04 32.00
N PHE A 652 -16.98 -4.18 31.70
CA PHE A 652 -17.50 -3.94 30.36
C PHE A 652 -17.53 -2.43 30.07
N THR A 653 -17.11 -2.07 28.87
CA THR A 653 -17.04 -0.67 28.43
C THR A 653 -17.79 -0.49 27.11
N PRO A 654 -18.71 0.48 27.02
CA PRO A 654 -19.48 0.70 25.81
C PRO A 654 -18.66 1.47 24.76
N GLY A 655 -18.92 1.16 23.50
CA GLY A 655 -18.48 1.89 22.32
C GLY A 655 -19.63 2.02 21.31
N SER A 656 -19.38 2.77 20.25
CA SER A 656 -20.33 2.94 19.14
C SER A 656 -19.60 3.10 17.82
N TYR A 657 -19.37 1.98 17.15
CA TYR A 657 -18.78 1.89 15.81
C TYR A 657 -19.22 0.58 15.16
N THR A 658 -19.11 0.49 13.83
CA THR A 658 -19.72 -0.63 13.08
C THR A 658 -18.73 -1.52 12.34
N VAL A 659 -17.48 -1.08 12.09
CA VAL A 659 -16.67 -1.70 11.01
C VAL A 659 -17.57 -1.78 9.75
N SER A 660 -17.75 -2.94 9.10
CA SER A 660 -18.76 -3.12 8.05
C SER A 660 -20.05 -3.81 8.52
N ALA A 661 -20.25 -3.96 9.85
CA ALA A 661 -21.35 -4.70 10.46
C ALA A 661 -22.72 -4.04 10.32
N HIS A 662 -22.81 -2.74 10.00
CA HIS A 662 -24.09 -2.05 9.78
C HIS A 662 -24.90 -2.67 8.63
N VAL A 663 -24.23 -3.31 7.65
CA VAL A 663 -24.87 -4.04 6.56
C VAL A 663 -25.48 -5.37 7.05
N PRO A 664 -24.72 -6.35 7.59
CA PRO A 664 -25.30 -7.61 8.06
C PRO A 664 -26.23 -7.46 9.26
N LEU A 665 -25.99 -6.48 10.15
CA LEU A 665 -26.93 -6.19 11.25
C LEU A 665 -28.22 -5.55 10.74
N GLY A 666 -28.17 -4.78 9.65
CA GLY A 666 -29.36 -4.27 8.95
C GLY A 666 -30.14 -5.39 8.26
N ALA A 667 -29.45 -6.38 7.69
CA ALA A 667 -30.06 -7.50 6.98
C ALA A 667 -31.04 -8.33 7.86
N VAL A 668 -30.90 -8.29 9.18
CA VAL A 668 -31.73 -9.04 10.15
C VAL A 668 -32.79 -8.18 10.85
N VAL A 669 -32.97 -6.92 10.42
CA VAL A 669 -33.98 -5.99 10.94
C VAL A 669 -35.02 -5.72 9.86
N GLY A 670 -36.31 -5.83 10.24
CA GLY A 670 -37.45 -5.47 9.39
C GLY A 670 -37.49 -4.00 9.00
N ALA A 671 -38.58 -3.59 8.34
CA ALA A 671 -38.77 -2.20 7.96
C ALA A 671 -39.01 -1.34 9.21
N THR A 672 -38.50 -0.11 9.22
CA THR A 672 -38.51 0.74 10.42
C THR A 672 -39.20 2.09 10.19
N PRO A 673 -39.75 2.72 11.25
CA PRO A 673 -40.47 4.00 11.14
C PRO A 673 -39.63 5.19 10.62
N ASP A 674 -38.30 5.08 10.55
CA ASP A 674 -37.44 6.05 9.87
C ASP A 674 -37.65 6.05 8.33
N GLY A 675 -38.34 5.05 7.79
CA GLY A 675 -38.61 4.86 6.36
C GLY A 675 -37.64 3.87 5.70
N ARG A 676 -36.73 3.26 6.46
CA ARG A 676 -35.81 2.23 5.98
C ARG A 676 -36.54 0.93 5.66
N PHE A 677 -36.20 0.29 4.54
CA PHE A 677 -36.78 -1.00 4.16
C PHE A 677 -36.23 -2.16 5.01
N ALA A 678 -36.99 -3.26 5.07
CA ALA A 678 -36.54 -4.52 5.67
C ALA A 678 -35.28 -5.02 4.97
N GLY A 679 -34.28 -5.39 5.78
CA GLY A 679 -33.00 -5.91 5.30
C GLY A 679 -32.02 -4.84 4.74
N GLU A 680 -32.40 -3.56 4.71
CA GLU A 680 -31.50 -2.47 4.30
C GLU A 680 -30.40 -2.23 5.35
N GLN A 681 -29.26 -1.65 4.97
CA GLN A 681 -28.19 -1.33 5.91
C GLN A 681 -28.64 -0.35 7.03
N LEU A 682 -28.01 -0.44 8.20
CA LEU A 682 -28.11 0.58 9.26
C LEU A 682 -27.20 1.77 8.95
N ALA A 683 -27.31 2.85 9.73
CA ALA A 683 -26.36 3.95 9.69
C ALA A 683 -24.93 3.45 10.00
N ASP A 684 -23.95 3.97 9.27
CA ASP A 684 -22.56 3.54 9.39
C ASP A 684 -21.83 4.27 10.53
N GLY A 685 -20.71 3.72 10.98
CA GLY A 685 -19.85 4.40 11.93
C GLY A 685 -20.38 4.48 13.36
N GLY A 686 -21.57 3.97 13.66
CA GLY A 686 -22.11 3.97 15.03
C GLY A 686 -22.74 5.30 15.43
N LEU A 687 -22.09 6.44 15.19
CA LEU A 687 -22.65 7.78 15.46
C LEU A 687 -22.93 8.62 14.21
N SER A 688 -22.65 8.12 13.01
CA SER A 688 -22.97 8.86 11.78
C SER A 688 -24.49 8.94 11.58
N PRO A 689 -24.99 10.05 11.01
CA PRO A 689 -26.36 10.13 10.51
C PRO A 689 -26.67 9.04 9.48
N MET A 690 -27.94 8.70 9.33
CA MET A 690 -28.36 7.80 8.25
C MET A 690 -28.10 8.46 6.89
N LEU A 691 -27.62 7.66 5.92
CA LEU A 691 -27.21 8.20 4.62
C LEU A 691 -28.32 9.02 3.94
N GLY A 692 -27.94 10.19 3.43
CA GLY A 692 -28.85 11.12 2.77
C GLY A 692 -29.84 11.83 3.69
N GLN A 693 -29.74 11.67 5.02
CA GLN A 693 -30.62 12.36 5.98
C GLN A 693 -29.98 13.62 6.59
N ASP A 694 -28.66 13.76 6.53
CA ASP A 694 -27.86 14.89 7.01
C ASP A 694 -27.76 16.03 5.96
N MET A 695 -28.80 16.86 5.91
CA MET A 695 -29.03 17.88 4.88
C MET A 695 -28.56 19.29 5.27
N GLN A 696 -28.22 19.54 6.53
CA GLN A 696 -27.79 20.86 7.05
C GLN A 696 -26.26 21.06 7.09
N GLY A 697 -25.51 20.21 6.37
CA GLY A 697 -24.07 20.33 6.22
C GLY A 697 -23.25 19.76 7.38
N PRO A 698 -21.92 19.71 7.25
CA PRO A 698 -21.05 18.94 8.13
C PRO A 698 -20.93 19.55 9.54
N THR A 699 -21.12 20.88 9.67
CA THR A 699 -21.14 21.56 10.98
C THR A 699 -22.37 21.16 11.80
N ALA A 700 -23.54 21.00 11.16
CA ALA A 700 -24.74 20.53 11.84
C ALA A 700 -24.56 19.09 12.34
N VAL A 701 -23.91 18.24 11.53
CA VAL A 701 -23.53 16.88 11.93
C VAL A 701 -22.65 16.90 13.18
N LEU A 702 -21.60 17.74 13.23
CA LEU A 702 -20.76 17.85 14.42
C LEU A 702 -21.56 18.22 15.67
N LYS A 703 -22.49 19.18 15.55
CA LYS A 703 -23.33 19.62 16.68
C LYS A 703 -24.33 18.56 17.14
N SER A 704 -24.97 17.83 16.23
CA SER A 704 -25.84 16.71 16.60
C SER A 704 -25.07 15.64 17.36
N VAL A 705 -23.88 15.26 16.87
CA VAL A 705 -23.04 14.25 17.52
C VAL A 705 -22.47 14.75 18.85
N SER A 706 -22.21 16.07 19.00
CA SER A 706 -21.74 16.66 20.26
C SER A 706 -22.77 16.63 21.38
N LYS A 707 -24.06 16.48 21.07
CA LYS A 707 -25.13 16.36 22.08
C LYS A 707 -25.12 14.99 22.77
N LEU A 708 -24.45 14.00 22.18
CA LEU A 708 -24.27 12.67 22.77
C LEU A 708 -23.23 12.72 23.90
N ASP A 709 -23.40 11.87 24.92
CA ASP A 709 -22.40 11.75 25.99
C ASP A 709 -21.19 10.90 25.54
N ASN A 710 -20.33 11.53 24.75
CA ASN A 710 -19.12 10.95 24.19
C ASN A 710 -18.11 10.47 25.25
N THR A 711 -18.23 10.91 26.51
CA THR A 711 -17.33 10.51 27.61
C THR A 711 -17.68 9.15 28.21
N LEU A 712 -18.92 8.67 28.02
CA LEU A 712 -19.32 7.34 28.48
C LEU A 712 -18.84 6.23 27.55
N LEU A 713 -18.66 6.54 26.26
CA LEU A 713 -18.25 5.64 25.19
C LEU A 713 -16.74 5.38 25.22
N SER A 714 -16.24 4.89 26.34
CA SER A 714 -14.80 4.72 26.62
C SER A 714 -14.12 3.61 25.81
N ASN A 715 -14.87 2.81 25.05
CA ASN A 715 -14.30 1.82 24.14
C ASN A 715 -14.10 2.37 22.71
N GLY A 716 -14.55 3.58 22.39
CA GLY A 716 -14.41 4.16 21.05
C GLY A 716 -15.74 4.54 20.41
N THR A 717 -15.72 5.59 19.59
CA THR A 717 -16.84 6.00 18.73
C THR A 717 -16.37 6.21 17.30
N LEU A 718 -17.30 6.30 16.34
CA LEU A 718 -16.94 6.64 14.98
C LEU A 718 -17.93 7.61 14.34
N LEU A 719 -17.39 8.55 13.56
CA LEU A 719 -18.15 9.44 12.70
C LEU A 719 -17.49 9.45 11.31
N ASN A 720 -18.25 9.05 10.30
CA ASN A 720 -17.82 9.13 8.91
C ASN A 720 -18.34 10.42 8.27
N VAL A 721 -17.45 11.15 7.61
CA VAL A 721 -17.80 12.32 6.79
C VAL A 721 -17.21 12.13 5.39
N LYS A 722 -17.94 12.50 4.35
CA LYS A 722 -17.42 12.49 2.98
C LYS A 722 -17.45 13.90 2.39
N PHE A 723 -16.35 14.32 1.78
CA PHE A 723 -16.21 15.56 1.02
C PHE A 723 -15.96 15.25 -0.46
N THR A 724 -16.28 16.22 -1.32
CA THR A 724 -15.80 16.18 -2.71
C THR A 724 -14.36 16.73 -2.78
N PRO A 725 -13.51 16.26 -3.72
CA PRO A 725 -12.15 16.79 -3.88
C PRO A 725 -12.11 18.32 -4.08
N ALA A 726 -13.07 18.87 -4.82
CA ALA A 726 -13.19 20.31 -5.05
C ALA A 726 -13.38 21.13 -3.76
N THR A 727 -13.99 20.53 -2.73
CA THR A 727 -14.19 21.19 -1.42
C THR A 727 -12.87 21.50 -0.72
N LEU A 728 -11.85 20.67 -0.95
CA LEU A 728 -10.56 20.74 -0.27
C LEU A 728 -9.43 21.25 -1.19
N GLU A 729 -9.77 21.80 -2.36
CA GLU A 729 -8.80 22.27 -3.33
C GLU A 729 -8.09 23.54 -2.85
N GLY A 730 -6.77 23.60 -3.11
CA GLY A 730 -5.92 24.73 -2.77
C GLY A 730 -5.76 25.00 -1.27
N GLU A 731 -5.09 26.10 -0.95
CA GLU A 731 -4.78 26.50 0.44
C GLU A 731 -6.03 26.87 1.25
N ALA A 732 -7.05 27.45 0.59
CA ALA A 732 -8.30 27.82 1.25
C ALA A 732 -9.07 26.58 1.74
N GLY A 733 -9.15 25.53 0.92
CA GLY A 733 -9.78 24.26 1.29
C GLY A 733 -9.08 23.59 2.48
N LEU A 734 -7.74 23.60 2.49
CA LEU A 734 -6.96 23.08 3.61
C LEU A 734 -7.20 23.83 4.93
N ARG A 735 -7.25 25.17 4.88
CA ARG A 735 -7.53 25.99 6.07
C ARG A 735 -8.93 25.75 6.61
N LYS A 736 -9.94 25.65 5.73
CA LYS A 736 -11.31 25.31 6.12
C LYS A 736 -11.39 23.95 6.81
N LEU A 737 -10.69 22.94 6.27
CA LEU A 737 -10.64 21.62 6.92
C LEU A 737 -9.93 21.69 8.29
N ALA A 738 -8.83 22.43 8.40
CA ALA A 738 -8.16 22.63 9.69
C ALA A 738 -9.08 23.32 10.71
N ASP A 739 -9.85 24.34 10.31
CA ASP A 739 -10.84 25.00 11.17
C ASP A 739 -11.99 24.06 11.56
N PHE A 740 -12.43 23.21 10.62
CA PHE A 740 -13.42 22.17 10.89
C PHE A 740 -12.92 21.16 11.93
N LEU A 741 -11.65 20.74 11.85
CA LEU A 741 -11.02 19.86 12.86
C LEU A 741 -10.86 20.54 14.23
N ARG A 742 -10.62 21.86 14.26
CA ARG A 742 -10.65 22.63 15.51
C ARG A 742 -12.05 22.66 16.11
N ALA A 743 -13.07 22.88 15.29
CA ALA A 743 -14.47 22.85 15.74
C ALA A 743 -14.84 21.46 16.28
N PHE A 744 -14.46 20.37 15.60
CA PHE A 744 -14.60 18.99 16.10
C PHE A 744 -13.98 18.83 17.49
N THR A 745 -12.76 19.35 17.68
CA THR A 745 -12.03 19.25 18.96
C THR A 745 -12.78 20.02 20.07
N GLN A 746 -13.22 21.25 19.78
CA GLN A 746 -13.93 22.11 20.73
C GLN A 746 -15.34 21.59 21.09
N LEU A 747 -16.02 20.97 20.13
CA LEU A 747 -17.32 20.35 20.32
C LEU A 747 -17.25 19.01 21.06
N LYS A 748 -16.05 18.54 21.43
CA LYS A 748 -15.87 17.36 22.28
C LYS A 748 -16.47 16.09 21.68
N LEU A 749 -16.33 15.92 20.37
CA LEU A 749 -16.53 14.62 19.73
C LEU A 749 -15.26 13.77 19.89
N GLN A 750 -15.42 12.45 19.98
CA GLN A 750 -14.29 11.57 20.30
C GLN A 750 -13.45 11.21 19.07
N HIS A 751 -14.08 10.94 17.92
CA HIS A 751 -13.39 10.53 16.69
C HIS A 751 -14.14 10.96 15.41
N ILE A 752 -13.39 11.29 14.35
CA ILE A 752 -13.90 11.58 13.00
C ILE A 752 -12.92 11.09 11.93
N GLN A 753 -13.43 10.66 10.78
CA GLN A 753 -12.64 10.27 9.62
C GLN A 753 -13.35 10.63 8.30
N PHE A 754 -12.58 10.64 7.21
CA PHE A 754 -13.02 11.27 5.96
C PHE A 754 -12.92 10.35 4.74
N ASN A 755 -13.85 10.48 3.80
CA ASN A 755 -13.62 10.16 2.39
C ASN A 755 -13.51 11.48 1.61
N VAL A 756 -12.56 11.58 0.67
CA VAL A 756 -12.46 12.73 -0.24
C VAL A 756 -12.45 12.22 -1.68
N VAL A 757 -13.63 11.92 -2.20
CA VAL A 757 -13.80 11.25 -3.50
C VAL A 757 -15.16 11.54 -4.11
N ASN A 758 -15.22 11.62 -5.44
CA ASN A 758 -16.47 11.80 -6.17
C ASN A 758 -17.21 10.47 -6.32
N ALA A 759 -18.54 10.51 -6.19
CA ALA A 759 -19.39 9.33 -6.40
C ALA A 759 -19.23 8.76 -7.83
N ASP A 760 -19.01 9.61 -8.83
CA ASP A 760 -18.83 9.16 -10.22
C ASP A 760 -17.51 8.41 -10.41
N THR A 761 -16.43 8.84 -9.78
CA THR A 761 -15.16 8.10 -9.76
C THR A 761 -15.33 6.70 -9.18
N LEU A 762 -16.10 6.57 -8.09
CA LEU A 762 -16.39 5.27 -7.49
C LEU A 762 -17.25 4.39 -8.42
N ARG A 763 -18.27 4.95 -9.08
CA ARG A 763 -19.09 4.23 -10.08
C ARG A 763 -18.26 3.78 -11.27
N GLU A 764 -17.36 4.62 -11.77
CA GLU A 764 -16.43 4.23 -12.82
C GLU A 764 -15.49 3.10 -12.39
N ALA A 765 -15.00 3.12 -11.15
CA ALA A 765 -14.18 2.06 -10.59
C ALA A 765 -14.95 0.73 -10.47
N GLN A 766 -16.28 0.74 -10.27
CA GLN A 766 -17.11 -0.47 -10.35
C GLN A 766 -17.17 -1.04 -11.77
N LEU A 767 -17.20 -0.17 -12.79
CA LEU A 767 -17.31 -0.58 -14.20
C LEU A 767 -15.95 -1.01 -14.78
N ARG A 768 -14.86 -0.37 -14.35
CA ARG A 768 -13.50 -0.56 -14.88
C ARG A 768 -12.47 -0.83 -13.77
N PRO A 769 -12.63 -1.88 -12.96
CA PRO A 769 -11.82 -2.09 -11.75
C PRO A 769 -10.30 -2.18 -12.03
N GLN A 770 -9.89 -2.67 -13.20
CA GLN A 770 -8.49 -2.75 -13.61
C GLN A 770 -7.81 -1.37 -13.69
N ASP A 771 -8.56 -0.33 -14.10
CA ASP A 771 -8.05 1.05 -14.24
C ASP A 771 -7.88 1.73 -12.86
N PHE A 772 -8.50 1.17 -11.81
CA PHE A 772 -8.57 1.75 -10.46
C PHE A 772 -7.99 0.81 -9.39
N ALA A 773 -7.06 -0.08 -9.75
CA ALA A 773 -6.50 -1.07 -8.83
C ALA A 773 -5.86 -0.46 -7.57
N GLY A 774 -5.32 0.76 -7.66
CA GLY A 774 -4.73 1.49 -6.54
C GLY A 774 -5.70 2.41 -5.78
N LEU A 775 -6.99 2.44 -6.10
CA LEU A 775 -7.96 3.33 -5.48
C LEU A 775 -8.26 2.90 -4.04
N VAL A 776 -7.79 3.67 -3.07
CA VAL A 776 -8.05 3.45 -1.64
C VAL A 776 -9.22 4.32 -1.18
N VAL A 777 -10.14 3.74 -0.40
CA VAL A 777 -11.30 4.45 0.17
C VAL A 777 -11.42 4.18 1.66
N ARG A 778 -12.10 5.08 2.38
CA ARG A 778 -12.45 4.87 3.79
C ARG A 778 -13.72 4.03 3.90
N VAL A 779 -13.65 2.92 4.65
CA VAL A 779 -14.82 2.08 4.94
C VAL A 779 -15.47 2.55 6.25
N ALA A 780 -14.98 2.09 7.39
CA ALA A 780 -15.37 2.58 8.71
C ALA A 780 -14.32 2.14 9.73
N GLY A 781 -13.41 3.05 10.07
CA GLY A 781 -12.34 2.78 11.04
C GLY A 781 -11.08 2.20 10.40
N TYR A 782 -11.13 1.89 9.10
CA TYR A 782 -9.98 1.50 8.29
C TYR A 782 -10.21 1.93 6.83
N SER A 783 -9.13 1.91 6.06
CA SER A 783 -9.15 2.10 4.60
C SER A 783 -8.88 0.78 3.88
N ALA A 784 -9.35 0.65 2.65
CA ALA A 784 -9.18 -0.54 1.83
C ALA A 784 -9.13 -0.19 0.33
N PHE A 785 -8.61 -1.09 -0.49
CA PHE A 785 -8.74 -0.97 -1.94
C PHE A 785 -10.21 -1.13 -2.34
N PHE A 786 -10.75 -0.14 -3.05
CA PHE A 786 -12.17 -0.10 -3.41
C PHE A 786 -12.58 -1.33 -4.24
N VAL A 787 -11.69 -1.77 -5.13
CA VAL A 787 -11.93 -2.91 -6.05
C VAL A 787 -11.92 -4.27 -5.34
N GLU A 788 -11.42 -4.34 -4.11
CA GLU A 788 -11.42 -5.56 -3.28
C GLU A 788 -12.66 -5.66 -2.38
N LEU A 789 -13.50 -4.61 -2.34
CA LEU A 789 -14.74 -4.59 -1.57
C LEU A 789 -15.88 -5.27 -2.34
N SER A 790 -16.84 -5.84 -1.61
CA SER A 790 -18.05 -6.38 -2.23
C SER A 790 -18.91 -5.24 -2.79
N LYS A 791 -19.75 -5.56 -3.77
CA LYS A 791 -20.63 -4.57 -4.42
C LYS A 791 -21.53 -3.85 -3.41
N GLU A 792 -22.04 -4.57 -2.41
CA GLU A 792 -22.90 -3.99 -1.38
C GLU A 792 -22.19 -2.90 -0.58
N ILE A 793 -20.91 -3.12 -0.24
CA ILE A 793 -20.09 -2.15 0.50
C ILE A 793 -19.66 -0.99 -0.40
N GLN A 794 -19.33 -1.26 -1.66
CA GLN A 794 -19.06 -0.20 -2.63
C GLN A 794 -20.28 0.72 -2.80
N ASP A 795 -21.47 0.13 -2.97
CA ASP A 795 -22.73 0.86 -3.13
C ASP A 795 -23.10 1.63 -1.85
N ASP A 796 -22.77 1.12 -0.66
CA ASP A 796 -22.88 1.86 0.61
C ASP A 796 -22.02 3.13 0.60
N ILE A 797 -20.72 3.01 0.31
CA ILE A 797 -19.77 4.14 0.29
C ILE A 797 -20.18 5.20 -0.75
N ILE A 798 -20.64 4.76 -1.93
CA ILE A 798 -21.13 5.63 -3.00
C ILE A 798 -22.31 6.46 -2.50
N ARG A 799 -23.27 5.84 -1.79
CA ARG A 799 -24.53 6.45 -1.34
C ARG A 799 -24.37 7.40 -0.16
N ARG A 800 -23.26 7.37 0.58
CA ARG A 800 -23.01 8.31 1.69
C ARG A 800 -23.12 9.77 1.24
N THR A 801 -23.57 10.64 2.13
CA THR A 801 -23.73 12.08 1.87
C THR A 801 -22.38 12.73 1.59
N ALA A 802 -22.28 13.51 0.51
CA ALA A 802 -21.09 14.29 0.19
C ALA A 802 -21.31 15.76 0.61
N HIS A 803 -20.55 16.20 1.60
CA HIS A 803 -20.60 17.54 2.16
C HIS A 803 -19.72 18.54 1.39
N GLN A 804 -20.00 19.82 1.60
CA GLN A 804 -19.18 20.97 1.17
C GLN A 804 -18.83 21.83 2.40
N LEU A 805 -17.67 22.50 2.38
CA LEU A 805 -17.13 23.37 3.45
C LEU A 805 -17.00 24.83 3.01
#